data_AF-A0A949FNE9-F1
#
_entry.id   AF-A0A949FNE9-F1
#
_cell.length_a   1.000
_cell.length_b   1.000
_cell.length_c   1.000
_cell.angle_alpha   90.00
_cell.angle_beta   90.00
_cell.angle_gamma   90.00
#
_symmetry.space_group_name_H-M   'P 1'
#
loop_
_entity.id
_entity.type
_entity.pdbx_description
1 polymer ?
#
loop_
_entity_poly.entity_id
_entity_poly.type
_entity_poly.pdbx_seq_one_letter_code
_entity_poly.pdbx_strand_id
1 'polypeptide(L)'
;MRKTLLFTLGEHQVKTHQARCVTPLKSAAAVRKHSDVLVDWFLPLALALLSSLFPSHSIGQEAGESTFLTKTRQLTLEGARAGEGYFSRDGRWMVFQSERDRENPFYQIYLLDRESGDIERVSPGYGKTTCAWVHPGGDRVLFASTQFDPEAISKQKAELEFRSSGQTRRYSWDYDETFDLVEWNRATGTYKKLTDVKGYDAEGSYSPDGQFIAFSSNRRAYEKQLTEREQAIFDKDPSAALDIYVMKSDGSEVHRITDVFGYDGGPFFSPDSKRICWRRFSEDGATAEVFTANLDGSDVQRLTSLGAMSWAPFYHPSGEYLIFTTNLNGFANFELYIVDAAGKHSPVRITTTDGFDGLPAFTPDGKQLAWTSNRTSDKKSQIFIADWNHEAARKALDLGDNTNGTKQVTLSREQIAEAREYATRAANSNDADYQAQDIARHIDFLCRPELGGRLTGTQGEKLATAYVASYMASIGLEPAGSRSDYFHEFPFPADVELLPSNEMKSADKTWKLNEDWRPIIFSKSTSIEPTEIVFAGYGVVAPKEGEFKEYDSYVHLDVENKWVLVFRDVPSDISAEQRQHLGRYGSLRYKAMVARDRGAKGLIVFNGPNSTYRQKMVALEKEEGRLSGTSIAAITVTNEVAEEWFRTSEDKLIDIQKELDRGELMMGFTLPNVQVSATIGIQQIKGTGRNALGVLRAGDQPTKSLVIVGAHIDHLGVGAKGSSLARPEERNGMHRGADDNASGVAAMLEIAQSMAMQKRQGKLQLEHDILFAAWSGEELGLYGSEYFAENFFALYPHMTNPGDGKLYPSVIAAFNLDMVGRLRENLALQGVGSS
;
A
#
# COMPACT_ATOMS: atom_id res chain seq x y z
N MET A 1 16.64 49.03 1.81
CA MET A 1 17.36 48.78 3.09
C MET A 1 17.15 47.31 3.48
N ARG A 2 17.94 46.76 4.41
CA ARG A 2 18.08 45.29 4.61
C ARG A 2 16.93 44.63 5.36
N LYS A 3 16.61 43.38 4.97
CA LYS A 3 16.39 42.23 5.88
C LYS A 3 16.52 40.92 5.10
N THR A 4 17.54 40.12 5.42
CA THR A 4 17.76 38.76 4.86
C THR A 4 18.26 37.86 6.00
N LEU A 5 17.56 36.77 6.29
CA LEU A 5 17.63 36.04 7.56
C LEU A 5 18.03 34.57 7.39
N LEU A 6 19.34 34.32 7.30
CA LEU A 6 19.94 33.01 7.60
C LEU A 6 20.10 32.79 9.12
N PHE A 7 20.33 31.55 9.54
CA PHE A 7 20.39 31.16 10.96
C PHE A 7 21.79 31.28 11.58
N THR A 8 21.82 31.56 12.90
CA THR A 8 22.75 31.05 13.93
C THR A 8 22.36 31.68 15.27
N LEU A 9 22.28 30.89 16.34
CA LEU A 9 22.37 31.36 17.73
C LEU A 9 23.55 30.63 18.39
N GLY A 10 24.34 31.37 19.18
CA GLY A 10 25.57 30.90 19.79
C GLY A 10 25.50 30.82 21.32
N GLU A 11 26.48 30.13 21.91
CA GLU A 11 26.60 29.93 23.35
C GLU A 11 26.96 31.23 24.10
N HIS A 12 26.51 31.36 25.34
CA HIS A 12 27.14 32.23 26.34
C HIS A 12 27.15 31.56 27.72
N GLN A 13 28.35 31.24 28.23
CA GLN A 13 28.51 30.87 29.63
C GLN A 13 28.47 32.10 30.53
N VAL A 14 27.84 31.97 31.70
CA VAL A 14 27.96 32.92 32.81
C VAL A 14 28.52 32.19 34.03
N LYS A 15 29.64 32.67 34.57
CA LYS A 15 30.26 32.11 35.78
C LYS A 15 29.49 32.53 37.03
N THR A 16 29.32 31.61 37.96
CA THR A 16 28.70 31.84 39.26
C THR A 16 29.62 32.59 40.23
N HIS A 17 29.12 33.65 40.87
CA HIS A 17 29.58 34.07 42.19
C HIS A 17 28.40 34.43 43.09
N GLN A 18 28.57 34.20 44.39
CA GLN A 18 27.51 34.26 45.40
C GLN A 18 27.46 35.65 46.06
N ALA A 19 26.25 36.15 46.38
CA ALA A 19 25.86 36.50 47.76
C ALA A 19 24.41 37.03 47.85
N ARG A 20 23.69 36.54 48.87
CA ARG A 20 22.82 37.26 49.85
C ARG A 20 22.13 38.59 49.45
N CYS A 21 20.87 38.87 49.81
CA CYS A 21 19.79 38.12 50.50
C CYS A 21 18.48 38.97 50.48
N VAL A 22 17.38 38.48 51.08
CA VAL A 22 16.17 39.22 51.53
C VAL A 22 15.20 39.75 50.47
N THR A 23 14.09 39.03 50.29
CA THR A 23 12.73 39.54 49.92
C THR A 23 12.15 40.42 51.05
N PRO A 24 11.22 41.41 50.84
CA PRO A 24 9.89 41.08 50.26
C PRO A 24 8.95 42.21 49.69
N LEU A 25 7.83 41.74 49.09
CA LEU A 25 6.44 42.27 49.12
C LEU A 25 5.99 43.59 48.42
N LYS A 26 4.94 43.42 47.59
CA LYS A 26 3.66 44.19 47.46
C LYS A 26 3.56 45.55 46.73
N SER A 27 2.57 45.57 45.80
CA SER A 27 1.57 46.64 45.54
C SER A 27 2.04 48.00 44.98
N ALA A 28 1.20 48.87 44.37
CA ALA A 28 -0.04 48.76 43.58
C ALA A 28 -0.37 50.15 42.98
N ALA A 29 -1.41 50.26 42.14
CA ALA A 29 -1.90 51.49 41.46
C ALA A 29 -0.91 52.09 40.41
N ALA A 30 -1.30 52.60 39.22
CA ALA A 30 -2.47 53.38 38.77
C ALA A 30 -2.39 54.88 39.20
N VAL A 31 -2.81 55.91 38.43
CA VAL A 31 -3.51 55.99 37.13
C VAL A 31 -3.54 57.45 36.60
N ARG A 32 -3.81 57.68 35.28
CA ARG A 32 -4.70 58.69 34.61
C ARG A 32 -4.16 59.07 33.20
N LYS A 33 -4.97 59.05 32.11
CA LYS A 33 -5.99 60.01 31.59
C LYS A 33 -5.40 61.34 31.09
N HIS A 34 -5.92 62.06 30.08
CA HIS A 34 -7.00 61.78 29.09
C HIS A 34 -6.98 62.81 27.94
N SER A 35 -7.53 62.41 26.80
CA SER A 35 -8.63 63.10 26.07
C SER A 35 -9.22 62.11 25.04
N ASP A 36 -10.50 62.09 24.65
CA ASP A 36 -11.78 62.52 25.23
C ASP A 36 -12.92 61.75 24.45
N VAL A 37 -14.26 61.83 24.64
CA VAL A 37 -15.16 62.79 25.31
C VAL A 37 -16.47 62.08 25.82
N LEU A 38 -17.59 62.82 25.96
CA LEU A 38 -19.00 62.49 26.30
C LEU A 38 -19.71 61.35 25.50
N VAL A 39 -20.83 60.71 25.93
CA VAL A 39 -21.48 60.51 27.27
C VAL A 39 -22.61 59.43 27.21
N ASP A 40 -22.91 58.80 28.35
CA ASP A 40 -24.11 58.05 28.86
C ASP A 40 -25.21 57.51 27.88
N TRP A 41 -25.57 56.20 27.83
CA TRP A 41 -26.06 55.20 28.82
C TRP A 41 -27.60 55.12 28.98
N PHE A 42 -28.23 53.97 28.62
CA PHE A 42 -29.51 53.50 29.20
C PHE A 42 -29.84 52.00 28.94
N LEU A 43 -29.51 51.12 29.92
CA LEU A 43 -30.21 49.87 30.33
C LEU A 43 -30.48 48.72 29.28
N PRO A 44 -31.03 47.52 29.64
CA PRO A 44 -30.52 46.24 29.11
C PRO A 44 -31.61 45.26 28.59
N LEU A 45 -31.30 43.95 28.61
CA LEU A 45 -32.07 42.75 28.21
C LEU A 45 -32.10 42.41 26.70
N ALA A 46 -31.18 41.53 26.29
CA ALA A 46 -31.42 40.42 25.35
C ALA A 46 -30.21 39.45 25.34
N LEU A 47 -30.15 38.50 26.29
CA LEU A 47 -29.08 37.48 26.33
C LEU A 47 -29.65 36.05 26.25
N ALA A 48 -30.31 35.77 25.13
CA ALA A 48 -30.72 34.43 24.70
C ALA A 48 -30.78 34.41 23.16
N LEU A 49 -30.62 33.23 22.55
CA LEU A 49 -30.69 32.98 21.10
C LEU A 49 -29.63 33.69 20.23
N LEU A 50 -28.40 33.16 20.24
CA LEU A 50 -27.51 33.11 19.07
C LEU A 50 -26.40 32.06 19.29
N SER A 51 -26.79 30.79 19.18
CA SER A 51 -25.97 29.62 19.53
C SER A 51 -26.16 28.47 18.53
N SER A 52 -25.87 28.75 17.27
CA SER A 52 -25.78 27.79 16.15
C SER A 52 -25.06 28.45 14.97
N LEU A 53 -24.55 27.66 14.03
CA LEU A 53 -23.83 28.12 12.81
C LEU A 53 -22.37 28.58 12.97
N PHE A 54 -21.60 27.86 13.79
CA PHE A 54 -20.25 27.45 13.35
C PHE A 54 -20.07 25.95 13.66
N PRO A 55 -19.57 25.12 12.74
CA PRO A 55 -19.18 23.76 13.06
C PRO A 55 -17.94 23.81 13.94
N SER A 56 -18.13 23.62 15.25
CA SER A 56 -17.03 23.42 16.18
C SER A 56 -16.30 22.14 15.79
N HIS A 57 -15.22 22.29 15.02
CA HIS A 57 -14.26 21.22 14.85
C HIS A 57 -13.80 20.82 16.25
N SER A 58 -14.05 19.57 16.62
CA SER A 58 -13.37 18.93 17.73
C SER A 58 -11.90 18.87 17.33
N ILE A 59 -11.10 19.84 17.79
CA ILE A 59 -9.64 19.76 17.72
C ILE A 59 -9.28 18.46 18.43
N GLY A 60 -8.89 17.45 17.65
CA GLY A 60 -8.42 16.18 18.18
C GLY A 60 -7.28 16.47 19.14
N GLN A 61 -7.31 15.83 20.30
CA GLN A 61 -6.25 15.95 21.30
C GLN A 61 -4.90 15.63 20.61
N GLU A 62 -4.02 16.62 20.46
CA GLU A 62 -2.79 16.47 19.68
C GLU A 62 -2.02 15.23 20.14
N ALA A 63 -1.74 14.33 19.20
CA ALA A 63 -0.98 13.12 19.47
C ALA A 63 0.48 13.52 19.77
N GLY A 64 0.83 13.58 21.06
CA GLY A 64 2.18 13.95 21.48
C GLY A 64 3.25 12.99 20.97
N GLU A 65 4.50 13.45 20.90
CA GLU A 65 5.64 12.76 20.28
C GLU A 65 5.77 11.26 20.63
N SER A 66 5.45 10.88 21.88
CA SER A 66 5.43 9.49 22.37
C SER A 66 4.43 8.55 21.69
N THR A 67 3.48 9.09 20.91
CA THR A 67 2.50 8.31 20.12
C THR A 67 3.16 7.69 18.90
N PHE A 68 4.13 8.41 18.30
CA PHE A 68 4.81 8.06 17.06
C PHE A 68 6.23 7.53 17.29
N LEU A 69 6.93 8.05 18.31
CA LEU A 69 8.34 7.78 18.59
C LEU A 69 8.51 7.20 20.00
N THR A 70 9.14 6.03 20.12
CA THR A 70 9.46 5.42 21.42
C THR A 70 10.91 4.94 21.47
N LYS A 71 11.46 4.76 22.68
CA LYS A 71 12.86 4.37 22.93
C LYS A 71 13.93 5.29 22.26
N THR A 72 13.59 6.56 22.01
CA THR A 72 14.46 7.57 21.40
C THR A 72 15.84 7.62 22.07
N ARG A 73 16.90 7.45 21.27
CA ARG A 73 18.29 7.51 21.71
C ARG A 73 19.15 8.27 20.71
N GLN A 74 20.22 8.88 21.20
CA GLN A 74 21.27 9.44 20.34
C GLN A 74 22.03 8.30 19.66
N LEU A 75 22.42 8.50 18.40
CA LEU A 75 23.14 7.54 17.57
C LEU A 75 24.58 8.00 17.29
N THR A 76 24.78 9.29 16.96
CA THR A 76 26.12 9.88 16.83
C THR A 76 26.53 10.60 18.12
N LEU A 77 27.54 10.06 18.81
CA LEU A 77 28.04 10.61 20.09
C LEU A 77 29.28 11.50 19.92
N GLU A 78 29.93 11.45 18.75
CA GLU A 78 31.21 12.12 18.47
C GLU A 78 31.12 13.16 17.36
N GLY A 79 32.01 14.16 17.44
CA GLY A 79 32.12 15.28 16.52
C GLY A 79 31.47 16.56 17.05
N ALA A 80 31.77 17.68 16.38
CA ALA A 80 31.13 18.97 16.63
C ALA A 80 29.66 18.97 16.17
N ARG A 81 29.35 18.23 15.09
CA ARG A 81 27.98 17.98 14.61
C ARG A 81 27.90 16.78 13.68
N ALA A 82 26.70 16.20 13.56
CA ALA A 82 26.30 15.32 12.47
C ALA A 82 25.12 15.95 11.72
N GLY A 83 25.09 15.73 10.40
CA GLY A 83 24.01 16.18 9.51
C GLY A 83 23.07 15.02 9.18
N GLU A 84 22.71 14.90 7.90
CA GLU A 84 21.88 13.80 7.39
C GLU A 84 22.55 12.43 7.53
N GLY A 85 21.74 11.37 7.45
CA GLY A 85 22.24 10.03 7.22
C GLY A 85 21.12 9.05 6.85
N TYR A 86 21.46 8.05 6.05
CA TYR A 86 20.53 7.15 5.36
C TYR A 86 20.98 5.70 5.47
N PHE A 87 20.02 4.78 5.41
CA PHE A 87 20.28 3.35 5.59
C PHE A 87 20.53 2.63 4.26
N SER A 88 21.47 1.69 4.30
CA SER A 88 21.60 0.62 3.32
C SER A 88 20.35 -0.29 3.29
N ARG A 89 20.13 -0.99 2.18
CA ARG A 89 18.91 -1.77 1.91
C ARG A 89 18.63 -2.91 2.89
N ASP A 90 19.66 -3.48 3.53
CA ASP A 90 19.51 -4.50 4.58
C ASP A 90 19.27 -3.90 5.98
N GLY A 91 19.43 -2.58 6.13
CA GLY A 91 19.33 -1.86 7.39
C GLY A 91 20.52 -2.02 8.32
N ARG A 92 21.61 -2.71 7.92
CA ARG A 92 22.82 -2.88 8.75
C ARG A 92 23.69 -1.62 8.75
N TRP A 93 23.99 -1.08 7.57
CA TRP A 93 24.86 0.07 7.43
C TRP A 93 24.06 1.37 7.38
N MET A 94 24.55 2.42 8.04
CA MET A 94 24.06 3.79 7.90
C MET A 94 25.18 4.69 7.41
N VAL A 95 25.00 5.32 6.25
CA VAL A 95 25.92 6.38 5.78
C VAL A 95 25.45 7.72 6.32
N PHE A 96 26.36 8.57 6.78
CA PHE A 96 26.01 9.87 7.36
C PHE A 96 27.15 10.88 7.23
N GLN A 97 26.84 12.18 7.31
CA GLN A 97 27.86 13.24 7.31
C GLN A 97 28.14 13.81 8.70
N SER A 98 29.40 14.08 9.02
CA SER A 98 29.80 14.64 10.33
C SER A 98 31.08 15.49 10.29
N GLU A 99 31.06 16.62 11.01
CA GLU A 99 32.27 17.37 11.38
C GLU A 99 32.84 16.74 12.66
N ARG A 100 33.63 15.67 12.49
CA ARG A 100 34.30 14.94 13.57
C ARG A 100 35.81 14.77 13.39
N ASP A 101 36.28 14.93 12.17
CA ASP A 101 37.71 15.02 11.89
C ASP A 101 38.28 16.30 12.53
N ARG A 102 39.53 16.26 12.98
CA ARG A 102 40.23 17.44 13.53
C ARG A 102 41.10 18.13 12.49
N GLU A 103 41.41 17.45 11.39
CA GLU A 103 42.25 17.94 10.30
C GLU A 103 41.41 18.48 9.12
N ASN A 104 40.09 18.27 9.14
CA ASN A 104 39.14 18.80 8.17
C ASN A 104 38.02 19.61 8.85
N PRO A 105 37.82 20.90 8.50
CA PRO A 105 36.76 21.75 9.05
C PRO A 105 35.39 21.57 8.36
N PHE A 106 35.28 20.75 7.32
CA PHE A 106 34.05 20.52 6.57
C PHE A 106 33.41 19.19 6.97
N TYR A 107 32.15 19.01 6.58
CA TYR A 107 31.51 17.70 6.64
C TYR A 107 32.32 16.68 5.82
N GLN A 108 32.46 15.49 6.41
CA GLN A 108 33.05 14.29 5.83
C GLN A 108 32.03 13.14 5.96
N ILE A 109 32.11 12.17 5.05
CA ILE A 109 31.17 11.04 4.95
C ILE A 109 31.71 9.83 5.69
N TYR A 110 30.85 9.19 6.48
CA TYR A 110 31.15 8.03 7.29
C TYR A 110 30.10 6.93 7.10
N LEU A 111 30.52 5.68 7.25
CA LEU A 111 29.64 4.51 7.27
C LEU A 111 29.69 3.86 8.66
N LEU A 112 28.53 3.79 9.32
CA LEU A 112 28.33 3.14 10.63
C LEU A 112 27.81 1.71 10.42
N ASP A 113 28.46 0.72 11.04
CA ASP A 113 27.87 -0.59 11.27
C ASP A 113 26.91 -0.52 12.46
N ARG A 114 25.64 -0.88 12.27
CA ARG A 114 24.66 -0.91 13.36
C ARG A 114 24.73 -2.20 14.19
N GLU A 115 25.47 -3.22 13.76
CA GLU A 115 25.68 -4.46 14.53
C GLU A 115 26.85 -4.34 15.52
N SER A 116 28.00 -3.80 15.10
CA SER A 116 29.16 -3.60 15.99
C SER A 116 29.27 -2.21 16.59
N GLY A 117 28.75 -1.18 15.91
CA GLY A 117 28.95 0.23 16.27
C GLY A 117 30.21 0.86 15.63
N ASP A 118 30.97 0.12 14.82
CA ASP A 118 32.16 0.63 14.14
C ASP A 118 31.83 1.69 13.10
N ILE A 119 32.73 2.66 12.90
CA ILE A 119 32.54 3.78 11.96
C ILE A 119 33.79 3.93 11.09
N GLU A 120 33.64 3.71 9.78
CA GLU A 120 34.69 3.97 8.78
C GLU A 120 34.45 5.31 8.05
N ARG A 121 35.53 6.02 7.67
CA ARG A 121 35.44 7.24 6.85
C ARG A 121 35.45 6.87 5.37
N VAL A 122 34.39 7.22 4.65
CA VAL A 122 34.21 6.94 3.22
C VAL A 122 34.82 8.05 2.35
N SER A 123 34.72 9.30 2.78
CA SER A 123 35.31 10.44 2.08
C SER A 123 36.84 10.51 2.28
N PRO A 124 37.60 11.14 1.36
CA PRO A 124 39.05 11.07 1.37
C PRO A 124 39.72 11.79 2.55
N GLY A 125 38.99 12.58 3.33
CA GLY A 125 39.51 13.38 4.44
C GLY A 125 39.85 14.81 4.07
N TYR A 126 39.73 15.19 2.80
CA TYR A 126 39.96 16.55 2.33
C TYR A 126 38.83 17.06 1.42
N GLY A 127 38.76 18.38 1.23
CA GLY A 127 37.69 19.04 0.47
C GLY A 127 36.34 18.99 1.19
N LYS A 128 35.30 19.52 0.52
CA LYS A 128 33.91 19.49 1.00
C LYS A 128 33.23 18.18 0.59
N THR A 129 32.29 17.71 1.40
CA THR A 129 31.35 16.63 1.02
C THR A 129 29.95 16.88 1.58
N THR A 130 28.92 16.28 0.97
CA THR A 130 27.54 16.26 1.46
C THR A 130 26.76 15.10 0.82
N CYS A 131 25.55 14.82 1.33
CA CYS A 131 24.52 14.00 0.68
C CYS A 131 25.01 12.67 0.14
N ALA A 132 25.24 11.74 1.06
CA ALA A 132 25.75 10.41 0.77
C ALA A 132 24.66 9.33 0.81
N TRP A 133 24.79 8.29 -0.01
CA TRP A 133 23.81 7.20 -0.10
C TRP A 133 24.49 5.85 -0.36
N VAL A 134 24.06 4.79 0.32
CA VAL A 134 24.59 3.43 0.08
C VAL A 134 23.85 2.81 -1.10
N HIS A 135 24.58 2.34 -2.11
CA HIS A 135 24.00 1.61 -3.23
C HIS A 135 23.21 0.38 -2.72
N PRO A 136 22.02 0.04 -3.28
CA PRO A 136 21.22 -1.10 -2.82
C PRO A 136 21.91 -2.48 -2.78
N GLY A 137 23.05 -2.63 -3.48
CA GLY A 137 23.91 -3.82 -3.39
C GLY A 137 24.87 -3.87 -2.18
N GLY A 138 24.98 -2.80 -1.38
CA GLY A 138 25.85 -2.71 -0.19
C GLY A 138 27.35 -2.56 -0.48
N ASP A 139 27.72 -2.53 -1.76
CA ASP A 139 29.08 -2.58 -2.30
C ASP A 139 29.72 -1.20 -2.57
N ARG A 140 28.88 -0.17 -2.72
CA ARG A 140 29.26 1.17 -3.20
C ARG A 140 28.54 2.27 -2.42
N VAL A 141 29.17 3.44 -2.30
CA VAL A 141 28.61 4.62 -1.62
C VAL A 141 28.72 5.84 -2.52
N LEU A 142 27.58 6.42 -2.89
CA LEU A 142 27.46 7.72 -3.56
C LEU A 142 27.67 8.84 -2.53
N PHE A 143 28.30 9.94 -2.93
CA PHE A 143 28.28 11.23 -2.23
C PHE A 143 28.67 12.38 -3.17
N ALA A 144 28.33 13.61 -2.82
CA ALA A 144 28.80 14.80 -3.53
C ALA A 144 30.13 15.29 -2.93
N SER A 145 31.10 15.70 -3.75
CA SER A 145 32.39 16.19 -3.26
C SER A 145 33.12 17.16 -4.18
N THR A 146 33.88 18.08 -3.58
CA THR A 146 34.89 18.91 -4.26
C THR A 146 36.29 18.29 -4.25
N GLN A 147 36.43 16.97 -4.05
CA GLN A 147 37.75 16.30 -3.94
C GLN A 147 38.62 16.35 -5.21
N PHE A 148 38.06 16.78 -6.34
CA PHE A 148 38.74 16.94 -7.63
C PHE A 148 39.08 18.41 -7.96
N ASP A 149 38.66 19.36 -7.12
CA ASP A 149 39.08 20.76 -7.21
C ASP A 149 40.58 20.89 -6.87
N PRO A 150 41.42 21.44 -7.77
CA PRO A 150 42.83 21.73 -7.48
C PRO A 150 43.04 22.63 -6.24
N GLU A 151 42.05 23.45 -5.88
CA GLU A 151 42.07 24.31 -4.70
C GLU A 151 41.43 23.68 -3.44
N ALA A 152 40.98 22.42 -3.46
CA ALA A 152 40.31 21.80 -2.31
C ALA A 152 41.14 21.87 -1.02
N ILE A 153 42.46 21.64 -1.13
CA ILE A 153 43.40 21.63 0.00
C ILE A 153 43.75 23.05 0.45
N SER A 154 43.86 24.03 -0.47
CA SER A 154 44.09 25.44 -0.11
C SER A 154 42.84 26.07 0.54
N LYS A 155 41.65 25.81 -0.01
CA LYS A 155 40.35 26.16 0.59
C LYS A 155 40.20 25.59 2.02
N GLN A 156 40.56 24.32 2.22
CA GLN A 156 40.55 23.66 3.54
C GLN A 156 41.51 24.32 4.54
N LYS A 157 42.75 24.63 4.12
CA LYS A 157 43.73 25.32 4.96
C LYS A 157 43.26 26.73 5.34
N ALA A 158 42.69 27.47 4.39
CA ALA A 158 42.16 28.81 4.62
C ALA A 158 40.98 28.82 5.62
N GLU A 159 40.09 27.82 5.59
CA GLU A 159 39.01 27.69 6.58
C GLU A 159 39.55 27.33 7.99
N LEU A 160 40.58 26.48 8.09
CA LEU A 160 41.24 26.20 9.37
C LEU A 160 41.91 27.46 9.95
N GLU A 161 42.63 28.21 9.12
CA GLU A 161 43.23 29.49 9.50
C GLU A 161 42.16 30.51 9.92
N PHE A 162 41.07 30.63 9.16
CA PHE A 162 39.93 31.48 9.51
C PHE A 162 39.31 31.10 10.86
N ARG A 163 38.99 29.82 11.10
CA ARG A 163 38.46 29.36 12.39
C ARG A 163 39.44 29.61 13.54
N SER A 164 40.74 29.42 13.31
CA SER A 164 41.78 29.67 14.32
C SER A 164 41.92 31.16 14.71
N SER A 165 41.53 32.07 13.82
CA SER A 165 41.61 33.52 14.07
C SER A 165 40.56 34.04 15.08
N GLY A 166 39.59 33.21 15.45
CA GLY A 166 38.46 33.61 16.31
C GLY A 166 37.41 34.50 15.62
N GLN A 167 37.55 34.77 14.32
CA GLN A 167 36.55 35.51 13.56
C GLN A 167 35.30 34.66 13.32
N THR A 168 34.12 35.25 13.54
CA THR A 168 32.83 34.58 13.30
C THR A 168 32.21 35.08 12.00
N ARG A 169 31.95 34.17 11.04
CA ARG A 169 31.04 34.41 9.91
C ARG A 169 29.72 33.69 10.12
N ARG A 170 28.61 34.29 9.67
CA ARG A 170 27.29 33.63 9.63
C ARG A 170 27.41 32.42 8.72
N TYR A 171 26.94 31.25 9.16
CA TYR A 171 26.97 30.06 8.34
C TYR A 171 26.06 30.23 7.12
N SER A 172 26.58 29.87 5.95
CA SER A 172 25.84 29.66 4.71
C SER A 172 26.30 28.33 4.16
N TRP A 173 25.41 27.59 3.49
CA TRP A 173 25.89 26.57 2.57
C TRP A 173 26.62 27.26 1.41
N ASP A 174 27.60 26.57 0.86
CA ASP A 174 28.51 27.09 -0.16
C ASP A 174 28.37 26.19 -1.39
N TYR A 175 27.52 26.62 -2.32
CA TYR A 175 27.16 25.93 -3.56
C TYR A 175 28.33 26.02 -4.56
N ASP A 176 29.47 25.45 -4.16
CA ASP A 176 30.75 25.50 -4.88
C ASP A 176 30.59 24.87 -6.26
N GLU A 177 31.04 25.57 -7.30
CA GLU A 177 30.91 25.19 -8.71
C GLU A 177 31.86 24.06 -9.16
N THR A 178 32.41 23.35 -8.18
CA THR A 178 33.32 22.20 -8.26
C THR A 178 32.79 20.98 -7.50
N PHE A 179 31.51 20.97 -7.13
CA PHE A 179 30.85 19.80 -6.53
C PHE A 179 30.45 18.82 -7.64
N ASP A 180 31.10 17.66 -7.64
CA ASP A 180 30.77 16.52 -8.52
C ASP A 180 30.13 15.38 -7.71
N LEU A 181 29.32 14.54 -8.35
CA LEU A 181 28.91 13.26 -7.77
C LEU A 181 30.03 12.23 -7.89
N VAL A 182 30.29 11.54 -6.78
CA VAL A 182 31.37 10.56 -6.62
C VAL A 182 30.81 9.27 -6.06
N GLU A 183 31.26 8.14 -6.59
CA GLU A 183 31.02 6.81 -6.03
C GLU A 183 32.33 6.25 -5.45
N TRP A 184 32.28 5.78 -4.19
CA TRP A 184 33.35 5.01 -3.56
C TRP A 184 33.01 3.52 -3.58
N ASN A 185 33.93 2.69 -4.08
CA ASN A 185 33.80 1.24 -4.04
C ASN A 185 34.42 0.68 -2.74
N ARG A 186 33.61 -0.02 -1.95
CA ARG A 186 33.97 -0.47 -0.60
C ARG A 186 35.00 -1.60 -0.57
N ALA A 187 35.05 -2.43 -1.62
CA ALA A 187 35.98 -3.57 -1.68
C ALA A 187 37.41 -3.18 -2.13
N THR A 188 37.54 -2.07 -2.84
CA THR A 188 38.82 -1.58 -3.42
C THR A 188 39.31 -0.28 -2.80
N GLY A 189 38.43 0.46 -2.11
CA GLY A 189 38.71 1.79 -1.59
C GLY A 189 38.78 2.90 -2.65
N THR A 190 38.49 2.60 -3.93
CA THR A 190 38.67 3.54 -5.04
C THR A 190 37.46 4.42 -5.30
N TYR A 191 37.70 5.68 -5.68
CA TYR A 191 36.68 6.64 -6.10
C TYR A 191 36.49 6.63 -7.63
N LYS A 192 35.24 6.67 -8.08
CA LYS A 192 34.80 6.91 -9.45
C LYS A 192 34.05 8.25 -9.50
N LYS A 193 34.48 9.14 -10.39
CA LYS A 193 33.76 10.37 -10.73
C LYS A 193 32.54 10.01 -11.60
N LEU A 194 31.33 10.45 -11.24
CA LEU A 194 30.08 10.14 -11.95
C LEU A 194 29.58 11.31 -12.80
N THR A 195 29.72 12.54 -12.32
CA THR A 195 29.52 13.76 -13.11
C THR A 195 30.83 14.53 -13.21
N ASP A 196 31.01 15.30 -14.29
CA ASP A 196 32.20 16.12 -14.57
C ASP A 196 31.79 17.36 -15.36
N VAL A 197 31.01 18.23 -14.71
CA VAL A 197 30.46 19.46 -15.31
C VAL A 197 30.59 20.63 -14.36
N LYS A 198 30.65 21.85 -14.90
CA LYS A 198 30.71 23.04 -14.06
C LYS A 198 29.36 23.28 -13.37
N GLY A 199 29.39 23.32 -12.03
CA GLY A 199 28.22 23.61 -11.20
C GLY A 199 28.27 22.88 -9.86
N TYR A 200 27.13 22.88 -9.18
CA TYR A 200 26.90 22.16 -7.94
C TYR A 200 26.08 20.91 -8.24
N ASP A 201 26.73 19.77 -8.48
CA ASP A 201 26.06 18.47 -8.55
C ASP A 201 26.06 17.81 -7.17
N ALA A 202 24.91 17.81 -6.49
CA ALA A 202 24.81 17.23 -5.15
C ALA A 202 23.40 16.72 -4.83
N GLU A 203 23.16 16.42 -3.55
CA GLU A 203 21.86 15.94 -3.05
C GLU A 203 21.41 14.63 -3.72
N GLY A 204 22.39 13.77 -4.04
CA GLY A 204 22.17 12.52 -4.77
C GLY A 204 21.62 11.38 -3.92
N SER A 205 20.61 10.68 -4.43
CA SER A 205 20.09 9.43 -3.86
C SER A 205 20.02 8.31 -4.92
N TYR A 206 20.19 7.05 -4.51
CA TYR A 206 19.92 5.90 -5.37
C TYR A 206 18.45 5.46 -5.29
N SER A 207 17.89 5.06 -6.43
CA SER A 207 16.64 4.30 -6.51
C SER A 207 16.73 2.97 -5.73
N PRO A 208 15.63 2.46 -5.13
CA PRO A 208 15.62 1.20 -4.37
C PRO A 208 16.08 -0.05 -5.13
N ASP A 209 15.95 -0.06 -6.46
CA ASP A 209 16.45 -1.13 -7.35
C ASP A 209 17.93 -0.96 -7.77
N GLY A 210 18.53 0.22 -7.54
CA GLY A 210 19.91 0.54 -7.88
C GLY A 210 20.16 0.91 -9.35
N GLN A 211 19.11 1.13 -10.17
CA GLN A 211 19.25 1.43 -11.59
C GLN A 211 19.52 2.92 -11.87
N PHE A 212 19.01 3.81 -11.02
CA PHE A 212 19.03 5.26 -11.21
C PHE A 212 19.58 6.03 -10.00
N ILE A 213 20.14 7.21 -10.27
CA ILE A 213 20.47 8.26 -9.31
C ILE A 213 19.61 9.49 -9.64
N ALA A 214 18.96 10.06 -8.63
CA ALA A 214 18.34 11.39 -8.72
C ALA A 214 19.18 12.37 -7.91
N PHE A 215 19.35 13.60 -8.41
CA PHE A 215 20.21 14.62 -7.80
C PHE A 215 19.78 16.04 -8.16
N SER A 216 20.28 17.04 -7.43
CA SER A 216 20.09 18.48 -7.74
C SER A 216 21.30 19.04 -8.46
N SER A 217 21.08 19.87 -9.48
CA SER A 217 22.15 20.55 -10.22
C SER A 217 21.76 21.92 -10.77
N ASN A 218 22.70 22.87 -10.70
CA ASN A 218 22.57 24.20 -11.30
C ASN A 218 23.37 24.35 -12.61
N ARG A 219 23.88 23.25 -13.19
CA ARG A 219 24.62 23.22 -14.47
C ARG A 219 23.95 24.04 -15.59
N ARG A 220 22.61 24.10 -15.61
CA ARG A 220 21.79 24.89 -16.54
C ARG A 220 22.22 26.35 -16.63
N ALA A 221 22.60 26.96 -15.51
CA ALA A 221 23.02 28.36 -15.42
C ALA A 221 24.41 28.61 -16.03
N TYR A 222 25.22 27.56 -16.21
CA TYR A 222 26.52 27.61 -16.88
C TYR A 222 26.44 27.17 -18.34
N GLU A 223 25.50 26.27 -18.67
CA GLU A 223 25.24 25.76 -20.03
C GLU A 223 24.44 26.73 -20.92
N LYS A 224 23.55 27.54 -20.33
CA LYS A 224 22.60 28.40 -21.07
C LYS A 224 22.62 29.83 -20.54
N GLN A 225 22.44 30.78 -21.47
CA GLN A 225 22.24 32.18 -21.11
C GLN A 225 20.92 32.35 -20.36
N LEU A 226 21.01 32.70 -19.07
CA LEU A 226 19.90 33.15 -18.24
C LEU A 226 19.39 34.53 -18.71
N THR A 227 18.13 34.87 -18.40
CA THR A 227 17.67 36.26 -18.54
C THR A 227 18.38 37.19 -17.55
N GLU A 228 18.40 38.51 -17.82
CA GLU A 228 19.04 39.49 -16.93
C GLU A 228 18.51 39.43 -15.48
N ARG A 229 17.23 39.09 -15.27
CA ARG A 229 16.63 38.86 -13.95
C ARG A 229 17.22 37.63 -13.29
N GLU A 230 17.19 36.50 -13.98
CA GLU A 230 17.66 35.21 -13.47
C GLU A 230 19.17 35.25 -13.16
N GLN A 231 19.98 35.81 -14.06
CA GLN A 231 21.42 36.01 -13.85
C GLN A 231 21.67 36.88 -12.62
N ALA A 232 20.97 38.02 -12.50
CA ALA A 232 21.10 38.90 -11.34
C ALA A 232 20.59 38.28 -10.03
N ILE A 233 19.87 37.16 -10.05
CA ILE A 233 19.56 36.37 -8.85
C ILE A 233 20.67 35.34 -8.61
N PHE A 234 21.04 34.57 -9.64
CA PHE A 234 22.07 33.54 -9.60
C PHE A 234 23.45 34.06 -9.14
N ASP A 235 23.86 35.25 -9.60
CA ASP A 235 25.09 35.94 -9.18
C ASP A 235 25.14 36.26 -7.67
N LYS A 236 24.01 36.17 -6.97
CA LYS A 236 23.87 36.40 -5.51
C LYS A 236 23.58 35.12 -4.75
N ASP A 237 22.89 34.16 -5.36
CA ASP A 237 22.49 32.89 -4.80
C ASP A 237 22.44 31.80 -5.89
N PRO A 238 23.52 30.99 -6.03
CA PRO A 238 23.58 29.92 -7.02
C PRO A 238 22.57 28.78 -6.79
N SER A 239 21.84 28.77 -5.66
CA SER A 239 20.77 27.79 -5.42
C SER A 239 19.48 28.09 -6.20
N ALA A 240 19.28 29.35 -6.61
CA ALA A 240 18.10 29.81 -7.34
C ALA A 240 18.02 29.32 -8.80
N ALA A 241 18.94 28.45 -9.23
CA ALA A 241 18.89 27.76 -10.52
C ALA A 241 19.09 26.23 -10.39
N LEU A 242 18.84 25.66 -9.20
CA LEU A 242 18.90 24.22 -8.99
C LEU A 242 17.65 23.54 -9.57
N ASP A 243 17.87 22.73 -10.60
CA ASP A 243 16.89 21.77 -11.13
C ASP A 243 17.17 20.36 -10.59
N ILE A 244 16.14 19.51 -10.60
CA ILE A 244 16.30 18.05 -10.40
C ILE A 244 16.70 17.37 -11.71
N TYR A 245 17.67 16.47 -11.60
CA TYR A 245 18.12 15.59 -12.68
C TYR A 245 18.04 14.11 -12.24
N VAL A 246 17.92 13.22 -13.21
CA VAL A 246 18.01 11.76 -13.04
C VAL A 246 19.02 11.22 -14.05
N MET A 247 19.78 10.21 -13.65
CA MET A 247 20.74 9.50 -14.50
C MET A 247 20.80 8.02 -14.12
N LYS A 248 21.40 7.18 -14.97
CA LYS A 248 21.70 5.78 -14.63
C LYS A 248 22.75 5.69 -13.53
N SER A 249 22.74 4.59 -12.77
CA SER A 249 23.67 4.35 -11.66
C SER A 249 25.14 4.18 -12.05
N ASP A 250 25.45 4.20 -13.36
CA ASP A 250 26.81 4.29 -13.89
C ASP A 250 27.26 5.72 -14.27
N GLY A 251 26.37 6.72 -14.19
CA GLY A 251 26.60 8.12 -14.60
C GLY A 251 26.13 8.46 -16.01
N SER A 252 25.56 7.50 -16.77
CA SER A 252 25.05 7.74 -18.13
C SER A 252 23.60 8.23 -18.17
N GLU A 253 23.16 8.70 -19.35
CA GLU A 253 21.76 9.08 -19.64
C GLU A 253 21.17 10.13 -18.67
N VAL A 254 22.00 11.12 -18.30
CA VAL A 254 21.56 12.29 -17.52
C VAL A 254 20.46 13.04 -18.27
N HIS A 255 19.29 13.17 -17.63
CA HIS A 255 18.16 13.95 -18.09
C HIS A 255 17.59 14.79 -16.93
N ARG A 256 16.77 15.78 -17.26
CA ARG A 256 16.32 16.83 -16.34
C ARG A 256 14.81 16.73 -16.11
N ILE A 257 14.39 16.78 -14.86
CA ILE A 257 13.00 16.57 -14.42
C ILE A 257 12.26 17.89 -14.26
N THR A 258 12.91 18.94 -13.74
CA THR A 258 12.31 20.25 -13.50
C THR A 258 12.81 21.30 -14.49
N ASP A 259 12.06 22.39 -14.65
CA ASP A 259 12.46 23.51 -15.51
C ASP A 259 12.15 24.92 -14.95
N VAL A 260 11.41 25.02 -13.86
CA VAL A 260 11.06 26.27 -13.20
C VAL A 260 12.32 26.95 -12.65
N PHE A 261 12.49 28.26 -12.88
CA PHE A 261 13.58 29.00 -12.22
C PHE A 261 13.27 29.18 -10.73
N GLY A 262 14.26 28.91 -9.88
CA GLY A 262 14.10 28.74 -8.44
C GLY A 262 14.99 27.60 -7.94
N TYR A 263 14.68 27.11 -6.74
CA TYR A 263 15.44 26.04 -6.08
C TYR A 263 14.53 24.81 -5.94
N ASP A 264 14.79 23.79 -6.76
CA ASP A 264 14.32 22.43 -6.58
C ASP A 264 15.44 21.55 -6.01
N GLY A 265 15.25 21.04 -4.80
CA GLY A 265 16.31 20.45 -3.97
C GLY A 265 15.99 19.08 -3.37
N GLY A 266 16.99 18.21 -3.29
CA GLY A 266 16.96 16.99 -2.47
C GLY A 266 15.93 15.96 -2.93
N PRO A 267 16.13 15.34 -4.11
CA PRO A 267 15.27 14.30 -4.63
C PRO A 267 15.51 12.95 -3.94
N PHE A 268 14.44 12.30 -3.49
CA PHE A 268 14.44 10.92 -3.02
C PHE A 268 13.39 10.10 -3.78
N PHE A 269 13.72 8.86 -4.12
CA PHE A 269 12.81 7.96 -4.84
C PHE A 269 11.69 7.42 -3.93
N SER A 270 10.55 7.10 -4.53
CA SER A 270 9.51 6.27 -3.89
C SER A 270 10.02 4.84 -3.68
N PRO A 271 9.47 4.07 -2.71
CA PRO A 271 9.93 2.71 -2.41
C PRO A 271 9.80 1.70 -3.58
N ASP A 272 8.99 2.04 -4.59
CA ASP A 272 8.77 1.25 -5.81
C ASP A 272 9.54 1.77 -7.04
N SER A 273 10.49 2.70 -6.83
CA SER A 273 11.29 3.41 -7.84
C SER A 273 10.54 4.27 -8.86
N LYS A 274 9.20 4.34 -8.88
CA LYS A 274 8.46 4.99 -9.99
C LYS A 274 8.39 6.51 -9.92
N ARG A 275 8.49 7.09 -8.72
CA ARG A 275 8.40 8.53 -8.48
C ARG A 275 9.62 9.03 -7.74
N ILE A 276 9.80 10.35 -7.75
CA ILE A 276 10.65 11.07 -6.79
C ILE A 276 9.81 12.03 -5.95
N CYS A 277 10.33 12.43 -4.78
CA CYS A 277 9.88 13.59 -4.01
C CYS A 277 11.04 14.57 -3.79
N TRP A 278 10.77 15.87 -3.77
CA TRP A 278 11.79 16.91 -3.54
C TRP A 278 11.17 18.15 -2.86
N ARG A 279 12.01 19.13 -2.46
CA ARG A 279 11.56 20.45 -1.95
C ARG A 279 11.63 21.51 -3.05
N ARG A 280 10.58 22.32 -3.21
CA ARG A 280 10.58 23.50 -4.10
C ARG A 280 10.43 24.78 -3.27
N PHE A 281 11.33 25.73 -3.43
CA PHE A 281 11.23 27.05 -2.78
C PHE A 281 10.31 28.01 -3.55
N SER A 282 9.77 29.02 -2.85
CA SER A 282 9.22 30.22 -3.49
C SER A 282 10.32 31.09 -4.13
N GLU A 283 9.98 31.92 -5.12
CA GLU A 283 10.97 32.75 -5.87
C GLU A 283 11.73 33.74 -4.96
N ASP A 284 11.16 34.10 -3.80
CA ASP A 284 11.78 34.96 -2.79
C ASP A 284 12.60 34.19 -1.72
N GLY A 285 12.65 32.85 -1.82
CA GLY A 285 13.30 31.96 -0.86
C GLY A 285 12.65 31.89 0.53
N ALA A 286 11.49 32.52 0.74
CA ALA A 286 10.88 32.66 2.07
C ALA A 286 10.15 31.39 2.55
N THR A 287 9.67 30.55 1.62
CA THR A 287 8.91 29.34 1.88
C THR A 287 9.40 28.19 1.00
N ALA A 288 9.11 26.95 1.39
CA ALA A 288 9.34 25.76 0.57
C ALA A 288 8.23 24.73 0.79
N GLU A 289 7.97 23.91 -0.22
CA GLU A 289 6.90 22.93 -0.22
C GLU A 289 7.38 21.60 -0.83
N VAL A 290 6.78 20.49 -0.41
CA VAL A 290 7.08 19.15 -0.91
C VAL A 290 6.34 18.91 -2.21
N PHE A 291 7.06 18.42 -3.23
CA PHE A 291 6.54 18.01 -4.53
C PHE A 291 6.89 16.55 -4.83
N THR A 292 6.14 15.92 -5.73
CA THR A 292 6.42 14.61 -6.32
C THR A 292 6.19 14.60 -7.83
N ALA A 293 6.85 13.70 -8.55
CA ALA A 293 6.69 13.48 -9.99
C ALA A 293 7.15 12.06 -10.37
N ASN A 294 6.76 11.60 -11.56
CA ASN A 294 7.30 10.40 -12.19
C ASN A 294 8.74 10.63 -12.67
N LEU A 295 9.49 9.57 -12.96
CA LEU A 295 10.89 9.67 -13.42
C LEU A 295 11.08 10.37 -14.78
N ASP A 296 10.01 10.52 -15.57
CA ASP A 296 10.00 11.27 -16.83
C ASP A 296 9.60 12.76 -16.68
N GLY A 297 9.37 13.22 -15.44
CA GLY A 297 8.86 14.56 -15.13
C GLY A 297 7.35 14.74 -15.32
N SER A 298 6.61 13.67 -15.65
CA SER A 298 5.15 13.71 -15.69
C SER A 298 4.51 13.63 -14.30
N ASP A 299 3.22 13.98 -14.22
CA ASP A 299 2.40 13.95 -12.99
C ASP A 299 3.06 14.68 -11.80
N VAL A 300 3.41 15.96 -11.99
CA VAL A 300 3.94 16.83 -10.94
C VAL A 300 2.83 17.22 -9.96
N GLN A 301 2.96 16.80 -8.70
CA GLN A 301 2.00 17.03 -7.63
C GLN A 301 2.65 17.79 -6.45
N ARG A 302 1.96 18.77 -5.87
CA ARG A 302 2.37 19.48 -4.65
C ARG A 302 1.68 18.85 -3.44
N LEU A 303 2.43 18.29 -2.51
CA LEU A 303 1.89 17.59 -1.33
C LEU A 303 1.65 18.52 -0.13
N THR A 304 2.40 19.62 0.00
CA THR A 304 2.23 20.58 1.10
C THR A 304 1.86 21.97 0.59
N SER A 305 0.96 22.65 1.30
CA SER A 305 0.60 24.05 1.04
C SER A 305 0.56 24.86 2.34
N LEU A 306 1.64 24.75 3.13
CA LEU A 306 1.71 25.28 4.49
C LEU A 306 2.11 26.76 4.56
N GLY A 307 2.69 27.33 3.51
CA GLY A 307 3.23 28.70 3.56
C GLY A 307 4.39 28.87 4.55
N ALA A 308 5.09 27.77 4.83
CA ALA A 308 6.22 27.66 5.74
C ALA A 308 7.44 27.09 4.99
N MET A 309 8.52 26.74 5.69
CA MET A 309 9.71 26.09 5.10
C MET A 309 9.61 24.56 5.19
N SER A 310 8.83 23.94 4.30
CA SER A 310 8.67 22.47 4.24
C SER A 310 9.76 21.85 3.37
N TRP A 311 10.64 21.03 3.95
CA TRP A 311 11.83 20.51 3.29
C TRP A 311 12.30 19.14 3.81
N ALA A 312 13.32 18.57 3.16
CA ALA A 312 13.84 17.22 3.42
C ALA A 312 12.73 16.14 3.51
N PRO A 313 11.92 15.97 2.44
CA PRO A 313 10.91 14.90 2.39
C PRO A 313 11.56 13.53 2.22
N PHE A 314 10.99 12.51 2.86
CA PHE A 314 11.45 11.13 2.78
C PHE A 314 10.26 10.16 2.84
N TYR A 315 10.18 9.19 1.93
CA TYR A 315 9.08 8.21 1.92
C TYR A 315 9.18 7.22 3.08
N HIS A 316 8.04 6.89 3.69
CA HIS A 316 7.92 5.67 4.48
C HIS A 316 8.02 4.44 3.56
N PRO A 317 8.67 3.31 3.96
CA PRO A 317 8.82 2.13 3.09
C PRO A 317 7.52 1.51 2.57
N SER A 318 6.36 1.78 3.18
CA SER A 318 5.05 1.37 2.63
C SER A 318 4.57 2.21 1.44
N GLY A 319 5.19 3.36 1.16
CA GLY A 319 4.85 4.27 0.07
C GLY A 319 3.59 5.14 0.30
N GLU A 320 2.86 4.94 1.41
CA GLU A 320 1.56 5.58 1.65
C GLU A 320 1.65 7.03 2.16
N TYR A 321 2.78 7.40 2.77
CA TYR A 321 3.03 8.75 3.26
C TYR A 321 4.53 9.09 3.25
N LEU A 322 4.82 10.38 3.30
CA LEU A 322 6.16 10.94 3.47
C LEU A 322 6.28 11.56 4.85
N ILE A 323 7.48 11.57 5.40
CA ILE A 323 7.88 12.43 6.52
C ILE A 323 8.73 13.59 5.97
N PHE A 324 8.61 14.78 6.54
CA PHE A 324 9.34 15.97 6.14
C PHE A 324 9.60 16.88 7.34
N THR A 325 10.46 17.88 7.15
CA THR A 325 10.83 18.89 8.15
C THR A 325 10.10 20.20 7.86
N THR A 326 9.50 20.87 8.85
CA THR A 326 8.92 22.21 8.64
C THR A 326 9.01 23.12 9.85
N ASN A 327 9.01 24.44 9.63
CA ASN A 327 9.03 25.47 10.67
C ASN A 327 7.66 26.15 10.91
N LEU A 328 6.57 25.44 10.59
CA LEU A 328 5.17 25.88 10.76
C LEU A 328 4.89 26.42 12.18
N ASN A 329 5.51 25.82 13.20
CA ASN A 329 5.30 26.14 14.61
C ASN A 329 6.17 27.30 15.12
N GLY A 330 7.06 27.87 14.29
CA GLY A 330 7.83 29.07 14.60
C GLY A 330 9.10 29.19 13.76
N PHE A 331 9.48 30.41 13.38
CA PHE A 331 10.59 30.67 12.42
C PHE A 331 11.90 29.92 12.71
N ALA A 332 12.23 29.70 13.98
CA ALA A 332 13.45 29.00 14.43
C ALA A 332 13.17 27.68 15.18
N ASN A 333 11.95 27.13 15.06
CA ASN A 333 11.59 25.81 15.56
C ASN A 333 11.26 24.91 14.37
N PHE A 334 12.17 24.00 14.00
CA PHE A 334 11.94 23.01 12.95
C PHE A 334 11.56 21.68 13.57
N GLU A 335 10.46 21.10 13.10
CA GLU A 335 9.88 19.86 13.62
C GLU A 335 9.53 18.90 12.47
N LEU A 336 9.42 17.62 12.80
CA LEU A 336 9.02 16.60 11.85
C LEU A 336 7.50 16.54 11.69
N TYR A 337 7.05 16.39 10.46
CA TYR A 337 5.64 16.24 10.07
C TYR A 337 5.50 15.09 9.06
N ILE A 338 4.34 14.43 9.01
CA ILE A 338 3.98 13.48 7.94
C ILE A 338 2.85 14.03 7.07
N VAL A 339 2.79 13.60 5.81
CA VAL A 339 1.70 13.88 4.85
C VAL A 339 1.50 12.67 3.95
N ASP A 340 0.26 12.35 3.56
CA ASP A 340 0.00 11.21 2.69
C ASP A 340 0.60 11.42 1.27
N ALA A 341 0.97 10.31 0.63
CA ALA A 341 1.65 10.33 -0.66
C ALA A 341 0.76 10.76 -1.84
N ALA A 342 -0.54 10.99 -1.61
CA ALA A 342 -1.47 11.56 -2.58
C ALA A 342 -1.82 13.03 -2.28
N GLY A 343 -1.28 13.62 -1.20
CA GLY A 343 -1.47 15.03 -0.82
C GLY A 343 -2.92 15.40 -0.49
N LYS A 344 -3.72 14.46 0.03
CA LYS A 344 -5.16 14.64 0.25
C LYS A 344 -5.53 15.14 1.64
N HIS A 345 -4.72 14.84 2.65
CA HIS A 345 -4.99 15.12 4.06
C HIS A 345 -4.03 16.18 4.61
N SER A 346 -4.44 16.83 5.71
CA SER A 346 -3.60 17.84 6.35
C SER A 346 -2.36 17.20 7.00
N PRO A 347 -1.16 17.78 6.86
CA PRO A 347 0.04 17.24 7.49
C PRO A 347 -0.06 17.15 9.02
N VAL A 348 0.46 16.07 9.58
CA VAL A 348 0.40 15.75 11.03
C VAL A 348 1.76 15.94 11.66
N ARG A 349 1.79 16.65 12.80
CA ARG A 349 2.99 16.90 13.62
C ARG A 349 3.48 15.62 14.31
N ILE A 350 4.77 15.36 14.25
CA ILE A 350 5.42 14.17 14.85
C ILE A 350 6.26 14.55 16.07
N THR A 351 7.16 15.52 15.94
CA THR A 351 7.99 15.98 17.07
C THR A 351 7.48 17.30 17.65
N THR A 352 7.75 17.50 18.95
CA THR A 352 7.28 18.66 19.72
C THR A 352 8.41 19.22 20.60
N THR A 353 9.64 19.19 20.10
CA THR A 353 10.85 19.49 20.87
C THR A 353 11.52 20.77 20.38
N ASP A 354 11.45 21.84 21.18
CA ASP A 354 11.98 23.18 20.87
C ASP A 354 13.43 23.18 20.31
N GLY A 355 13.55 23.55 19.03
CA GLY A 355 14.80 23.85 18.35
C GLY A 355 14.84 23.34 16.91
N PHE A 356 15.48 22.19 16.72
CA PHE A 356 15.61 21.55 15.42
C PHE A 356 15.50 20.04 15.58
N ASP A 357 14.45 19.46 14.99
CA ASP A 357 14.40 18.10 14.50
C ASP A 357 14.21 18.17 12.97
N GLY A 358 15.05 17.49 12.20
CA GLY A 358 14.99 17.53 10.74
C GLY A 358 15.85 16.46 10.07
N LEU A 359 15.89 16.46 8.74
CA LEU A 359 16.60 15.46 7.93
C LEU A 359 16.18 14.01 8.30
N PRO A 360 14.88 13.67 8.23
CA PRO A 360 14.37 12.36 8.61
C PRO A 360 14.73 11.26 7.61
N ALA A 361 15.00 10.06 8.10
CA ALA A 361 15.19 8.86 7.30
C ALA A 361 14.61 7.63 8.02
N PHE A 362 13.72 6.89 7.35
CA PHE A 362 13.22 5.61 7.87
C PHE A 362 14.22 4.47 7.61
N THR A 363 14.28 3.53 8.55
CA THR A 363 14.91 2.21 8.31
C THR A 363 14.13 1.42 7.25
N PRO A 364 14.78 0.52 6.48
CA PRO A 364 14.14 -0.16 5.35
C PRO A 364 12.94 -1.05 5.71
N ASP A 365 12.84 -1.49 6.97
CA ASP A 365 11.71 -2.29 7.47
C ASP A 365 10.57 -1.45 8.09
N GLY A 366 10.69 -0.12 8.03
CA GLY A 366 9.71 0.84 8.55
C GLY A 366 9.62 0.93 10.07
N LYS A 367 10.41 0.16 10.85
CA LYS A 367 10.22 0.05 12.31
C LYS A 367 10.93 1.11 13.13
N GLN A 368 11.88 1.83 12.53
CA GLN A 368 12.62 2.89 13.21
C GLN A 368 12.78 4.11 12.31
N LEU A 369 12.69 5.30 12.93
CA LEU A 369 13.00 6.59 12.32
C LEU A 369 14.33 7.10 12.89
N ALA A 370 15.23 7.56 12.02
CA ALA A 370 16.36 8.39 12.40
C ALA A 370 16.17 9.83 11.90
N TRP A 371 16.74 10.80 12.61
CA TRP A 371 16.70 12.21 12.25
C TRP A 371 17.83 12.99 12.93
N THR A 372 18.21 14.13 12.37
CA THR A 372 19.14 15.07 12.99
C THR A 372 18.38 15.93 14.01
N SER A 373 18.89 16.03 15.24
CA SER A 373 18.28 16.86 16.28
C SER A 373 19.30 17.64 17.10
N ASN A 374 18.92 18.84 17.55
CA ASN A 374 19.67 19.62 18.53
C ASN A 374 19.14 19.46 19.98
N ARG A 375 18.37 18.39 20.26
CA ARG A 375 17.86 18.06 21.60
C ARG A 375 18.93 17.63 22.63
N THR A 376 20.23 17.74 22.31
CA THR A 376 21.33 17.51 23.25
C THR A 376 21.40 18.63 24.30
N SER A 377 22.08 18.36 25.43
CA SER A 377 22.29 19.36 26.50
C SER A 377 23.18 20.54 26.09
N ASP A 378 24.00 20.37 25.03
CA ASP A 378 24.88 21.39 24.47
C ASP A 378 24.37 21.96 23.13
N LYS A 379 23.13 21.64 22.75
CA LYS A 379 22.43 22.13 21.54
C LYS A 379 23.17 21.91 20.21
N LYS A 380 24.07 20.92 20.13
CA LYS A 380 24.72 20.49 18.89
C LYS A 380 23.83 19.53 18.11
N SER A 381 23.74 19.72 16.80
CA SER A 381 23.04 18.79 15.90
C SER A 381 23.74 17.43 15.89
N GLN A 382 23.02 16.39 16.28
CA GLN A 382 23.46 14.99 16.26
C GLN A 382 22.32 14.11 15.75
N ILE A 383 22.63 12.92 15.22
CA ILE A 383 21.62 11.98 14.73
C ILE A 383 21.05 11.21 15.92
N PHE A 384 19.72 11.13 15.98
CA PHE A 384 18.93 10.32 16.91
C PHE A 384 18.22 9.21 16.14
N ILE A 385 17.80 8.16 16.86
CA ILE A 385 16.98 7.08 16.33
C ILE A 385 15.95 6.64 17.38
N ALA A 386 14.74 6.31 16.94
CA ALA A 386 13.63 5.84 17.77
C ALA A 386 12.86 4.72 17.06
N ASP A 387 12.16 3.90 17.83
CA ASP A 387 11.17 2.96 17.31
C ASP A 387 9.93 3.74 16.85
N TRP A 388 9.48 3.45 15.63
CA TRP A 388 8.42 4.15 14.92
C TRP A 388 7.10 3.40 14.98
N ASN A 389 6.01 4.12 15.25
CA ASN A 389 4.66 3.57 15.30
C ASN A 389 3.89 3.85 14.00
N HIS A 390 4.09 2.99 12.99
CA HIS A 390 3.44 3.10 11.68
C HIS A 390 1.91 3.17 11.80
N GLU A 391 1.28 2.32 12.61
CA GLU A 391 -0.19 2.28 12.75
C GLU A 391 -0.76 3.59 13.32
N ALA A 392 -0.05 4.24 14.25
CA ALA A 392 -0.44 5.57 14.72
C ALA A 392 -0.28 6.63 13.63
N ALA A 393 0.77 6.56 12.82
CA ALA A 393 1.00 7.48 11.70
C ALA A 393 -0.08 7.36 10.62
N ARG A 394 -0.47 6.13 10.23
CA ARG A 394 -1.62 5.86 9.35
C ARG A 394 -2.87 6.56 9.90
N LYS A 395 -3.26 6.17 11.12
CA LYS A 395 -4.48 6.62 11.79
C LYS A 395 -4.54 8.13 11.98
N ALA A 396 -3.41 8.78 12.25
CA ALA A 396 -3.38 10.23 12.46
C ALA A 396 -3.56 11.03 11.16
N LEU A 397 -3.13 10.49 10.01
CA LEU A 397 -3.35 11.09 8.68
C LEU A 397 -4.77 10.86 8.11
N ASP A 398 -5.65 10.17 8.84
CA ASP A 398 -6.89 9.57 8.32
C ASP A 398 -6.67 8.61 7.12
N LEU A 399 -5.43 8.11 6.99
CA LEU A 399 -5.16 6.88 6.25
C LEU A 399 -5.73 5.74 7.11
N GLY A 400 -6.99 5.38 6.87
CA GLY A 400 -7.60 4.20 7.49
C GLY A 400 -6.92 2.89 7.07
N ASP A 401 -7.66 1.78 7.13
CA ASP A 401 -7.21 0.47 6.63
C ASP A 401 -7.19 0.38 5.08
N ASN A 402 -6.92 1.53 4.47
CA ASN A 402 -6.83 1.91 3.08
C ASN A 402 -5.57 1.29 2.44
N THR A 403 -5.49 -0.05 2.49
CA THR A 403 -4.38 -0.85 1.97
C THR A 403 -4.42 -0.94 0.43
N ASN A 404 -4.49 0.21 -0.24
CA ASN A 404 -4.47 0.34 -1.70
C ASN A 404 -3.02 0.40 -2.22
N GLY A 405 -2.22 -0.60 -1.83
CA GLY A 405 -0.78 -0.65 -2.07
C GLY A 405 -0.19 -2.05 -1.82
N THR A 406 -0.90 -3.10 -2.24
CA THR A 406 -0.71 -4.51 -1.86
C THR A 406 -0.95 -4.79 -0.38
N LYS A 407 -1.80 -5.79 -0.05
CA LYS A 407 -1.91 -6.31 1.33
C LYS A 407 -0.71 -7.23 1.62
N GLN A 408 0.50 -6.68 1.71
CA GLN A 408 1.66 -7.37 2.29
C GLN A 408 1.55 -7.47 3.82
N VAL A 409 0.49 -8.17 4.28
CA VAL A 409 0.51 -8.84 5.59
C VAL A 409 1.81 -9.63 5.64
N THR A 410 2.68 -9.28 6.58
CA THR A 410 4.05 -9.76 6.65
C THR A 410 4.16 -10.74 7.81
N LEU A 411 4.65 -11.94 7.51
CA LEU A 411 4.92 -12.97 8.52
C LEU A 411 6.05 -12.51 9.43
N SER A 412 5.90 -12.70 10.75
CA SER A 412 7.01 -12.43 11.67
C SER A 412 8.19 -13.39 11.39
N ARG A 413 9.42 -13.03 11.78
CA ARG A 413 10.59 -13.90 11.55
C ARG A 413 10.44 -15.24 12.27
N GLU A 414 9.79 -15.20 13.42
CA GLU A 414 9.45 -16.33 14.29
C GLU A 414 8.39 -17.22 13.61
N GLN A 415 7.32 -16.62 13.08
CA GLN A 415 6.29 -17.33 12.31
C GLN A 415 6.84 -18.02 11.05
N ILE A 416 7.77 -17.36 10.33
CA ILE A 416 8.47 -17.96 9.19
C ILE A 416 9.38 -19.11 9.65
N ALA A 417 10.10 -18.93 10.77
CA ALA A 417 11.00 -19.93 11.32
C ALA A 417 10.26 -21.19 11.80
N GLU A 418 9.14 -21.04 12.51
CA GLU A 418 8.32 -22.17 12.97
C GLU A 418 7.73 -22.98 11.81
N ALA A 419 7.17 -22.31 10.80
CA ALA A 419 6.66 -22.96 9.60
C ALA A 419 7.78 -23.71 8.84
N ARG A 420 8.99 -23.13 8.76
CA ARG A 420 10.18 -23.77 8.18
C ARG A 420 10.67 -24.96 8.98
N GLU A 421 10.72 -24.86 10.31
CA GLU A 421 11.15 -25.94 11.18
C GLU A 421 10.17 -27.12 11.13
N TYR A 422 8.86 -26.84 11.12
CA TYR A 422 7.85 -27.89 10.96
C TYR A 422 7.89 -28.53 9.56
N ALA A 423 8.04 -27.75 8.48
CA ALA A 423 8.24 -28.27 7.13
C ALA A 423 9.49 -29.16 7.01
N THR A 424 10.62 -28.70 7.54
CA THR A 424 11.90 -29.43 7.48
C THR A 424 11.85 -30.72 8.30
N ARG A 425 11.21 -30.71 9.49
CA ARG A 425 10.97 -31.92 10.27
C ARG A 425 10.06 -32.91 9.56
N ALA A 426 9.00 -32.42 8.90
CA ALA A 426 8.12 -33.26 8.11
C ALA A 426 8.92 -33.94 6.98
N ALA A 427 9.63 -33.18 6.13
CA ALA A 427 10.37 -33.74 5.01
C ALA A 427 11.47 -34.74 5.42
N ASN A 428 12.08 -34.55 6.60
CA ASN A 428 13.12 -35.44 7.16
C ASN A 428 12.57 -36.73 7.80
N SER A 429 11.26 -36.96 7.82
CA SER A 429 10.64 -38.11 8.52
C SER A 429 9.72 -38.96 7.65
N ASN A 430 9.95 -38.96 6.33
CA ASN A 430 9.17 -39.69 5.32
C ASN A 430 10.11 -40.57 4.48
N ASP A 431 9.55 -41.57 3.78
CA ASP A 431 10.27 -42.38 2.77
C ASP A 431 9.71 -42.09 1.35
N ALA A 432 10.18 -42.82 0.34
CA ALA A 432 9.70 -42.71 -1.03
C ALA A 432 8.32 -43.37 -1.26
N ASP A 433 7.88 -44.24 -0.35
CA ASP A 433 6.60 -44.98 -0.42
C ASP A 433 5.49 -44.21 0.30
N TYR A 434 4.36 -43.99 -0.37
CA TYR A 434 3.19 -43.23 0.13
C TYR A 434 2.71 -43.67 1.53
N GLN A 435 2.64 -42.74 2.49
CA GLN A 435 2.17 -43.00 3.86
C GLN A 435 0.98 -42.11 4.25
N ALA A 436 -0.08 -42.73 4.79
CA ALA A 436 -1.23 -42.00 5.31
C ALA A 436 -0.89 -41.04 6.47
N GLN A 437 0.19 -41.31 7.21
CA GLN A 437 0.67 -40.46 8.30
C GLN A 437 1.34 -39.16 7.82
N ASP A 438 1.68 -39.07 6.54
CA ASP A 438 2.51 -38.00 5.99
C ASP A 438 1.59 -36.94 5.38
N ILE A 439 0.62 -37.40 4.60
CA ILE A 439 -0.63 -36.69 4.27
C ILE A 439 -1.30 -36.12 5.55
N ALA A 440 -1.43 -36.92 6.62
CA ALA A 440 -2.05 -36.45 7.86
C ALA A 440 -1.27 -35.31 8.54
N ARG A 441 0.08 -35.30 8.47
CA ARG A 441 0.93 -34.23 9.03
C ARG A 441 0.81 -32.92 8.27
N HIS A 442 0.53 -32.97 6.97
CA HIS A 442 0.22 -31.81 6.15
C HIS A 442 -1.17 -31.24 6.47
N ILE A 443 -2.19 -32.10 6.56
CA ILE A 443 -3.56 -31.69 6.91
C ILE A 443 -3.59 -31.07 8.32
N ASP A 444 -2.94 -31.67 9.32
CA ASP A 444 -2.84 -31.11 10.68
C ASP A 444 -2.34 -29.66 10.63
N PHE A 445 -1.17 -29.43 10.02
CA PHE A 445 -0.56 -28.10 9.97
C PHE A 445 -1.43 -27.08 9.25
N LEU A 446 -1.95 -27.43 8.07
CA LEU A 446 -2.80 -26.54 7.30
C LEU A 446 -4.07 -26.15 8.08
N CYS A 447 -4.63 -27.07 8.87
CA CYS A 447 -5.85 -26.88 9.63
C CYS A 447 -5.70 -26.24 11.02
N ARG A 448 -4.50 -25.86 11.48
CA ARG A 448 -4.31 -25.32 12.85
C ARG A 448 -4.94 -23.92 13.07
N PRO A 449 -5.28 -23.54 14.32
CA PRO A 449 -5.92 -22.26 14.62
C PRO A 449 -5.12 -21.03 14.16
N GLU A 450 -3.79 -21.10 14.19
CA GLU A 450 -2.89 -19.99 13.89
C GLU A 450 -2.97 -19.59 12.41
N LEU A 451 -3.41 -20.52 11.55
CA LEU A 451 -3.64 -20.28 10.13
C LEU A 451 -5.02 -19.68 9.83
N GLY A 452 -5.86 -19.42 10.84
CA GLY A 452 -7.06 -18.56 10.73
C GLY A 452 -8.10 -18.96 9.68
N GLY A 453 -8.06 -20.21 9.19
CA GLY A 453 -8.87 -20.67 8.06
C GLY A 453 -8.41 -20.17 6.68
N ARG A 454 -7.15 -19.74 6.53
CA ARG A 454 -6.41 -19.55 5.26
C ARG A 454 -7.06 -18.71 4.16
N LEU A 455 -7.92 -17.72 4.49
CA LEU A 455 -8.50 -16.87 3.45
C LEU A 455 -7.42 -16.12 2.64
N THR A 456 -7.59 -16.08 1.32
CA THR A 456 -6.68 -15.44 0.36
C THR A 456 -6.21 -14.06 0.81
N GLY A 457 -4.89 -13.82 0.72
CA GLY A 457 -4.25 -12.58 1.17
C GLY A 457 -4.17 -12.35 2.69
N THR A 458 -4.71 -13.22 3.55
CA THR A 458 -4.55 -13.12 5.01
C THR A 458 -3.22 -13.69 5.50
N GLN A 459 -2.85 -13.42 6.77
CA GLN A 459 -1.69 -14.06 7.40
C GLN A 459 -1.75 -15.60 7.37
N GLY A 460 -2.96 -16.17 7.39
CA GLY A 460 -3.19 -17.61 7.34
C GLY A 460 -2.83 -18.26 6.01
N GLU A 461 -3.25 -17.65 4.90
CA GLU A 461 -2.82 -18.06 3.54
C GLU A 461 -1.30 -17.91 3.40
N LYS A 462 -0.71 -16.88 4.01
CA LYS A 462 0.73 -16.66 3.96
C LYS A 462 1.53 -17.66 4.78
N LEU A 463 1.03 -18.07 5.96
CA LEU A 463 1.60 -19.18 6.74
C LEU A 463 1.53 -20.49 5.94
N ALA A 464 0.38 -20.80 5.33
CA ALA A 464 0.19 -22.00 4.53
C ALA A 464 1.13 -22.05 3.32
N THR A 465 1.19 -20.97 2.53
CA THR A 465 2.05 -20.87 1.34
C THR A 465 3.54 -20.84 1.70
N ALA A 466 3.92 -20.24 2.83
CA ALA A 466 5.30 -20.28 3.33
C ALA A 466 5.70 -21.69 3.80
N TYR A 467 4.78 -22.43 4.42
CA TYR A 467 4.99 -23.84 4.79
C TYR A 467 5.17 -24.71 3.54
N VAL A 468 4.28 -24.60 2.55
CA VAL A 468 4.38 -25.32 1.26
C VAL A 468 5.70 -25.03 0.56
N ALA A 469 6.07 -23.75 0.39
CA ALA A 469 7.34 -23.35 -0.19
C ALA A 469 8.56 -23.91 0.57
N SER A 470 8.51 -23.90 1.89
CA SER A 470 9.59 -24.44 2.74
C SER A 470 9.70 -25.96 2.63
N TYR A 471 8.57 -26.66 2.48
CA TYR A 471 8.54 -28.10 2.26
C TYR A 471 9.13 -28.45 0.90
N MET A 472 8.64 -27.82 -0.18
CA MET A 472 9.17 -27.95 -1.55
C MET A 472 10.69 -27.76 -1.61
N ALA A 473 11.20 -26.71 -0.96
CA ALA A 473 12.64 -26.48 -0.85
C ALA A 473 13.37 -27.62 -0.11
N SER A 474 12.83 -28.11 1.01
CA SER A 474 13.46 -29.18 1.80
C SER A 474 13.49 -30.55 1.10
N ILE A 475 12.54 -30.82 0.18
CA ILE A 475 12.57 -32.04 -0.65
C ILE A 475 13.40 -31.89 -1.93
N GLY A 476 13.88 -30.68 -2.26
CA GLY A 476 14.78 -30.42 -3.39
C GLY A 476 14.09 -30.06 -4.72
N LEU A 477 12.92 -29.43 -4.67
CA LEU A 477 12.38 -28.67 -5.81
C LEU A 477 13.14 -27.34 -5.97
N GLU A 478 13.00 -26.71 -7.13
CA GLU A 478 13.47 -25.34 -7.38
C GLU A 478 12.34 -24.31 -7.22
N PRO A 479 12.66 -23.04 -6.87
CA PRO A 479 11.69 -21.94 -6.89
C PRO A 479 11.16 -21.68 -8.32
N ALA A 480 9.85 -21.53 -8.47
CA ALA A 480 9.19 -21.31 -9.76
C ALA A 480 8.26 -20.08 -9.80
N GLY A 481 8.39 -19.17 -8.83
CA GLY A 481 7.64 -17.91 -8.70
C GLY A 481 8.32 -16.68 -9.30
N SER A 482 7.63 -15.54 -9.22
CA SER A 482 7.88 -14.35 -10.06
C SER A 482 9.16 -13.58 -9.74
N ARG A 483 9.85 -13.88 -8.63
CA ARG A 483 11.08 -13.20 -8.19
C ARG A 483 12.27 -14.14 -7.98
N SER A 484 12.28 -15.30 -8.67
CA SER A 484 13.17 -16.43 -8.34
C SER A 484 12.99 -16.95 -6.91
N ASP A 485 11.81 -16.71 -6.33
CA ASP A 485 11.32 -17.27 -5.08
C ASP A 485 10.24 -18.33 -5.39
N TYR A 486 9.68 -18.96 -4.35
CA TYR A 486 8.57 -19.92 -4.52
C TYR A 486 7.21 -19.23 -4.71
N PHE A 487 7.16 -17.91 -4.91
CA PHE A 487 5.93 -17.13 -4.74
C PHE A 487 5.48 -16.46 -6.02
N HIS A 488 4.24 -16.74 -6.43
CA HIS A 488 3.57 -16.06 -7.51
C HIS A 488 2.42 -15.23 -6.92
N GLU A 489 2.71 -13.95 -6.66
CA GLU A 489 1.78 -12.98 -6.11
C GLU A 489 0.85 -12.46 -7.22
N PHE A 490 -0.45 -12.38 -6.93
CA PHE A 490 -1.47 -11.95 -7.87
C PHE A 490 -2.43 -10.93 -7.24
N PRO A 491 -2.92 -9.94 -8.01
CA PRO A 491 -3.95 -9.02 -7.54
C PRO A 491 -5.30 -9.74 -7.49
N PHE A 492 -6.05 -9.56 -6.41
CA PHE A 492 -7.47 -9.92 -6.36
C PHE A 492 -8.27 -8.77 -5.74
N PRO A 493 -9.51 -8.51 -6.19
CA PRO A 493 -10.40 -7.63 -5.45
C PRO A 493 -10.69 -8.26 -4.08
N ALA A 494 -10.26 -7.60 -3.02
CA ALA A 494 -10.30 -8.11 -1.66
C ALA A 494 -11.37 -7.44 -0.80
N ASP A 495 -11.80 -6.22 -1.15
CA ASP A 495 -12.93 -5.54 -0.53
C ASP A 495 -13.59 -4.54 -1.50
N VAL A 496 -14.71 -3.95 -1.08
CA VAL A 496 -15.46 -2.98 -1.89
C VAL A 496 -15.92 -1.80 -1.02
N GLU A 497 -15.56 -0.59 -1.47
CA GLU A 497 -15.98 0.67 -0.86
C GLU A 497 -17.03 1.38 -1.73
N LEU A 498 -17.98 2.04 -1.06
CA LEU A 498 -18.98 2.90 -1.69
C LEU A 498 -18.47 4.34 -1.73
N LEU A 499 -18.34 4.91 -2.93
CA LEU A 499 -17.90 6.28 -3.12
C LEU A 499 -18.96 7.29 -2.61
N PRO A 500 -18.56 8.51 -2.21
CA PRO A 500 -19.50 9.56 -1.77
C PRO A 500 -20.52 10.01 -2.82
N SER A 501 -20.38 9.58 -4.09
CA SER A 501 -21.30 9.89 -5.19
C SER A 501 -22.55 9.01 -5.27
N ASN A 502 -22.72 8.04 -4.36
CA ASN A 502 -23.89 7.15 -4.38
C ASN A 502 -25.18 7.88 -4.01
N GLU A 503 -26.14 7.93 -4.94
CA GLU A 503 -27.46 8.54 -4.74
C GLU A 503 -28.52 7.72 -5.48
N MET A 504 -29.70 7.49 -4.88
CA MET A 504 -30.87 6.92 -5.55
C MET A 504 -32.10 7.80 -5.30
N LYS A 505 -32.92 7.99 -6.34
CA LYS A 505 -34.19 8.72 -6.29
C LYS A 505 -35.30 7.92 -6.95
N SER A 506 -36.53 8.09 -6.46
CA SER A 506 -37.74 7.72 -7.19
C SER A 506 -38.78 8.83 -7.09
N ALA A 507 -39.21 9.38 -8.23
CA ALA A 507 -39.84 10.70 -8.30
C ALA A 507 -39.01 11.75 -7.52
N ASP A 508 -39.65 12.68 -6.81
CA ASP A 508 -38.97 13.74 -6.04
C ASP A 508 -38.29 13.24 -4.74
N LYS A 509 -38.35 11.93 -4.43
CA LYS A 509 -37.85 11.35 -3.18
C LYS A 509 -36.44 10.79 -3.34
N THR A 510 -35.45 11.42 -2.70
CA THR A 510 -34.12 10.84 -2.48
C THR A 510 -34.17 9.81 -1.35
N TRP A 511 -33.58 8.64 -1.57
CA TRP A 511 -33.50 7.55 -0.60
C TRP A 511 -32.12 7.48 0.05
N LYS A 512 -32.08 7.12 1.33
CA LYS A 512 -30.86 7.09 2.12
C LYS A 512 -30.01 5.85 1.82
N LEU A 513 -28.74 6.08 1.51
CA LEU A 513 -27.75 5.03 1.40
C LEU A 513 -27.57 4.28 2.74
N ASN A 514 -27.47 2.95 2.68
CA ASN A 514 -27.35 2.01 3.80
C ASN A 514 -28.53 1.95 4.80
N GLU A 515 -29.50 2.87 4.77
CA GLU A 515 -30.78 2.75 5.50
C GLU A 515 -31.89 2.17 4.60
N ASP A 516 -32.12 2.76 3.42
CA ASP A 516 -33.21 2.41 2.49
C ASP A 516 -32.73 1.55 1.31
N TRP A 517 -31.51 1.82 0.82
CA TRP A 517 -30.93 1.14 -0.34
C TRP A 517 -29.40 1.09 -0.27
N ARG A 518 -28.78 0.24 -1.09
CA ARG A 518 -27.35 0.32 -1.43
C ARG A 518 -27.01 -0.43 -2.73
N PRO A 519 -25.89 -0.12 -3.40
CA PRO A 519 -25.35 -0.99 -4.45
C PRO A 519 -25.00 -2.39 -3.95
N ILE A 520 -25.10 -3.38 -4.83
CA ILE A 520 -24.62 -4.74 -4.61
C ILE A 520 -23.13 -4.81 -5.00
N ILE A 521 -22.35 -5.62 -4.27
CA ILE A 521 -20.88 -5.68 -4.32
C ILE A 521 -20.28 -5.87 -5.72
N PHE A 522 -21.03 -6.47 -6.66
CA PHE A 522 -20.61 -6.74 -8.04
C PHE A 522 -21.20 -5.78 -9.09
N SER A 523 -21.91 -4.72 -8.68
CA SER A 523 -22.52 -3.77 -9.60
C SER A 523 -21.48 -3.01 -10.42
N LYS A 524 -21.83 -2.72 -11.67
CA LYS A 524 -21.15 -1.70 -12.47
C LYS A 524 -21.30 -0.31 -11.83
N SER A 525 -20.20 0.42 -11.71
CA SER A 525 -20.23 1.86 -11.41
C SER A 525 -20.74 2.63 -12.63
N THR A 526 -21.82 3.39 -12.47
CA THR A 526 -22.53 4.09 -13.57
C THR A 526 -23.53 5.12 -13.01
N SER A 527 -24.01 6.04 -13.84
CA SER A 527 -25.27 6.75 -13.59
C SER A 527 -26.38 6.15 -14.45
N ILE A 528 -27.59 6.05 -13.89
CA ILE A 528 -28.82 5.69 -14.59
C ILE A 528 -29.83 6.81 -14.36
N GLU A 529 -30.20 7.50 -15.44
CA GLU A 529 -31.29 8.48 -15.50
C GLU A 529 -32.66 7.85 -15.14
N PRO A 530 -33.67 8.64 -14.73
CA PRO A 530 -34.98 8.13 -14.32
C PRO A 530 -35.55 7.11 -15.32
N THR A 531 -35.67 5.87 -14.89
CA THR A 531 -35.97 4.70 -15.72
C THR A 531 -37.08 3.87 -15.05
N GLU A 532 -38.01 3.35 -15.84
CA GLU A 532 -39.15 2.54 -15.35
C GLU A 532 -38.70 1.23 -14.67
N ILE A 533 -39.54 0.73 -13.76
CA ILE A 533 -39.35 -0.56 -13.09
C ILE A 533 -40.32 -1.62 -13.64
N VAL A 534 -39.80 -2.80 -13.93
CA VAL A 534 -40.55 -4.03 -14.20
C VAL A 534 -40.25 -5.07 -13.14
N PHE A 535 -41.29 -5.69 -12.57
CA PHE A 535 -41.18 -6.77 -11.61
C PHE A 535 -41.11 -8.13 -12.31
N ALA A 536 -40.09 -8.92 -12.00
CA ALA A 536 -39.81 -10.22 -12.59
C ALA A 536 -39.77 -11.34 -11.53
N GLY A 537 -40.66 -11.28 -10.53
CA GLY A 537 -40.82 -12.34 -9.52
C GLY A 537 -39.52 -12.68 -8.79
N TYR A 538 -39.10 -13.94 -8.89
CA TYR A 538 -37.83 -14.42 -8.33
C TYR A 538 -36.61 -14.18 -9.23
N GLY A 539 -36.76 -13.70 -10.48
CA GLY A 539 -35.65 -13.43 -11.40
C GLY A 539 -34.91 -14.67 -11.93
N VAL A 540 -35.45 -15.87 -11.69
CA VAL A 540 -34.83 -17.15 -12.02
C VAL A 540 -35.20 -17.58 -13.45
N VAL A 541 -34.24 -18.22 -14.13
CA VAL A 541 -34.41 -18.99 -15.37
C VAL A 541 -33.76 -20.34 -15.17
N ALA A 542 -34.56 -21.40 -15.12
CA ALA A 542 -34.14 -22.78 -14.98
C ALA A 542 -34.72 -23.63 -16.14
N PRO A 543 -33.87 -24.28 -16.96
CA PRO A 543 -34.33 -25.16 -18.03
C PRO A 543 -34.90 -26.46 -17.46
N LYS A 544 -35.76 -27.13 -18.22
CA LYS A 544 -36.33 -28.43 -17.83
C LYS A 544 -35.23 -29.48 -17.62
N GLU A 545 -35.11 -30.00 -16.40
CA GLU A 545 -34.13 -31.04 -16.02
C GLU A 545 -34.85 -32.26 -15.44
N GLY A 546 -34.94 -33.35 -16.21
CA GLY A 546 -35.65 -34.56 -15.80
C GLY A 546 -37.15 -34.31 -15.53
N GLU A 547 -37.57 -34.55 -14.29
CA GLU A 547 -38.93 -34.31 -13.80
C GLU A 547 -39.20 -32.81 -13.48
N PHE A 548 -38.15 -32.00 -13.28
CA PHE A 548 -38.33 -30.58 -12.97
C PHE A 548 -38.80 -29.81 -14.20
N LYS A 549 -39.91 -29.07 -14.04
CA LYS A 549 -40.45 -28.18 -15.08
C LYS A 549 -39.52 -26.99 -15.27
N GLU A 550 -39.53 -26.46 -16.49
CA GLU A 550 -38.95 -25.15 -16.81
C GLU A 550 -39.59 -24.05 -15.94
N TYR A 551 -38.75 -23.12 -15.48
CA TYR A 551 -39.17 -21.97 -14.67
C TYR A 551 -38.46 -20.71 -15.19
N ASP A 552 -39.19 -19.78 -15.80
CA ASP A 552 -38.66 -18.50 -16.29
C ASP A 552 -39.52 -17.35 -15.77
N SER A 553 -38.88 -16.41 -15.06
CA SER A 553 -39.57 -15.29 -14.42
C SER A 553 -39.80 -14.08 -15.35
N TYR A 554 -39.45 -14.19 -16.63
CA TYR A 554 -39.52 -13.10 -17.62
C TYR A 554 -40.42 -13.44 -18.82
N VAL A 555 -41.24 -14.51 -18.74
CA VAL A 555 -42.16 -14.88 -19.83
C VAL A 555 -43.07 -13.69 -20.16
N HIS A 556 -43.09 -13.29 -21.44
CA HIS A 556 -43.75 -12.09 -21.98
C HIS A 556 -43.42 -10.75 -21.26
N LEU A 557 -42.33 -10.66 -20.49
CA LEU A 557 -41.91 -9.44 -19.82
C LEU A 557 -40.90 -8.66 -20.66
N ASP A 558 -41.28 -7.47 -21.14
CA ASP A 558 -40.36 -6.52 -21.75
C ASP A 558 -39.52 -5.79 -20.69
N VAL A 559 -38.25 -6.20 -20.58
CA VAL A 559 -37.25 -5.61 -19.68
C VAL A 559 -36.27 -4.66 -20.37
N GLU A 560 -36.37 -4.43 -21.68
CA GLU A 560 -35.32 -3.73 -22.42
C GLU A 560 -35.20 -2.28 -21.94
N ASN A 561 -33.97 -1.85 -21.65
CA ASN A 561 -33.62 -0.54 -21.10
C ASN A 561 -34.23 -0.17 -19.73
N LYS A 562 -34.86 -1.11 -19.01
CA LYS A 562 -35.55 -0.86 -17.72
C LYS A 562 -34.77 -1.35 -16.49
N TRP A 563 -35.27 -1.01 -15.30
CA TRP A 563 -34.89 -1.67 -14.04
C TRP A 563 -35.70 -2.94 -13.83
N VAL A 564 -35.05 -4.07 -13.56
CA VAL A 564 -35.71 -5.34 -13.22
C VAL A 564 -35.70 -5.54 -11.71
N LEU A 565 -36.88 -5.54 -11.08
CA LEU A 565 -37.07 -5.76 -9.65
C LEU A 565 -37.36 -7.24 -9.36
N VAL A 566 -36.59 -7.85 -8.45
CA VAL A 566 -36.67 -9.28 -8.11
C VAL A 566 -36.54 -9.54 -6.60
N PHE A 567 -37.15 -10.63 -6.13
CA PHE A 567 -36.88 -11.19 -4.81
C PHE A 567 -35.46 -11.81 -4.74
N ARG A 568 -34.82 -11.74 -3.57
CA ARG A 568 -33.47 -12.31 -3.30
C ARG A 568 -33.43 -13.83 -3.45
N ASP A 569 -34.41 -14.53 -2.89
CA ASP A 569 -34.42 -15.99 -2.75
C ASP A 569 -34.89 -16.75 -4.01
N VAL A 570 -35.33 -18.00 -3.85
CA VAL A 570 -36.08 -18.81 -4.81
C VAL A 570 -37.40 -19.27 -4.14
N PRO A 571 -38.40 -19.80 -4.86
CA PRO A 571 -39.65 -20.27 -4.26
C PRO A 571 -39.44 -21.13 -3.01
N SER A 572 -40.15 -20.80 -1.93
CA SER A 572 -39.91 -21.41 -0.61
C SER A 572 -40.87 -22.57 -0.27
N ASP A 573 -42.10 -22.60 -0.77
CA ASP A 573 -43.11 -23.64 -0.51
C ASP A 573 -43.12 -24.73 -1.61
N ILE A 574 -41.95 -25.32 -1.83
CA ILE A 574 -41.68 -26.38 -2.81
C ILE A 574 -40.83 -27.51 -2.21
N SER A 575 -40.78 -28.66 -2.91
CA SER A 575 -39.95 -29.81 -2.52
C SER A 575 -38.47 -29.46 -2.37
N ALA A 576 -37.76 -30.19 -1.51
CA ALA A 576 -36.34 -29.92 -1.23
C ALA A 576 -35.46 -30.11 -2.48
N GLU A 577 -35.81 -31.10 -3.30
CA GLU A 577 -35.16 -31.48 -4.54
C GLU A 577 -35.37 -30.40 -5.62
N GLN A 578 -36.60 -29.88 -5.75
CA GLN A 578 -36.89 -28.76 -6.65
C GLN A 578 -36.23 -27.47 -6.17
N ARG A 579 -36.17 -27.21 -4.86
CA ARG A 579 -35.45 -26.06 -4.30
C ARG A 579 -33.94 -26.18 -4.53
N GLN A 580 -33.38 -27.39 -4.49
CA GLN A 580 -31.98 -27.66 -4.83
C GLN A 580 -31.70 -27.44 -6.32
N HIS A 581 -32.59 -27.86 -7.22
CA HIS A 581 -32.50 -27.59 -8.66
C HIS A 581 -32.59 -26.08 -8.95
N LEU A 582 -33.64 -25.39 -8.48
CA LEU A 582 -33.79 -23.94 -8.67
C LEU A 582 -32.68 -23.13 -8.00
N GLY A 583 -32.13 -23.61 -6.87
CA GLY A 583 -31.01 -22.98 -6.17
C GLY A 583 -29.75 -22.81 -7.03
N ARG A 584 -29.51 -23.70 -8.00
CA ARG A 584 -28.43 -23.57 -9.00
C ARG A 584 -28.54 -22.29 -9.83
N TYR A 585 -29.77 -21.82 -10.03
CA TYR A 585 -30.15 -20.64 -10.81
C TYR A 585 -30.58 -19.46 -9.91
N GLY A 586 -30.52 -19.62 -8.59
CA GLY A 586 -31.00 -18.65 -7.60
C GLY A 586 -30.02 -17.55 -7.23
N SER A 587 -28.73 -17.68 -7.57
CA SER A 587 -27.71 -16.69 -7.16
C SER A 587 -27.94 -15.31 -7.77
N LEU A 588 -27.67 -14.24 -7.01
CA LEU A 588 -27.87 -12.87 -7.48
C LEU A 588 -27.02 -12.52 -8.72
N ARG A 589 -25.85 -13.15 -8.88
CA ARG A 589 -25.03 -13.01 -10.10
C ARG A 589 -25.70 -13.63 -11.33
N TYR A 590 -26.36 -14.78 -11.19
CA TYR A 590 -27.11 -15.39 -12.29
C TYR A 590 -28.31 -14.52 -12.69
N LYS A 591 -29.07 -14.02 -11.71
CA LYS A 591 -30.19 -13.07 -11.96
C LYS A 591 -29.73 -11.80 -12.66
N ALA A 592 -28.58 -11.24 -12.26
CA ALA A 592 -27.97 -10.07 -12.91
C ALA A 592 -27.51 -10.36 -14.35
N MET A 593 -26.96 -11.55 -14.62
CA MET A 593 -26.61 -11.99 -15.97
C MET A 593 -27.86 -12.14 -16.85
N VAL A 594 -28.91 -12.82 -16.38
CA VAL A 594 -30.18 -12.97 -17.11
C VAL A 594 -30.81 -11.62 -17.43
N ALA A 595 -30.86 -10.69 -16.47
CA ALA A 595 -31.38 -9.35 -16.70
C ALA A 595 -30.58 -8.59 -17.77
N ARG A 596 -29.24 -8.64 -17.70
CA ARG A 596 -28.33 -8.03 -18.68
C ARG A 596 -28.50 -8.62 -20.07
N ASP A 597 -28.54 -9.94 -20.18
CA ASP A 597 -28.60 -10.64 -21.45
C ASP A 597 -29.97 -10.51 -22.13
N ARG A 598 -30.96 -10.00 -21.40
CA ARG A 598 -32.29 -9.57 -21.87
C ARG A 598 -32.41 -8.04 -22.06
N GLY A 599 -31.31 -7.29 -21.96
CA GLY A 599 -31.24 -5.87 -22.29
C GLY A 599 -31.63 -4.89 -21.18
N ALA A 600 -31.76 -5.33 -19.92
CA ALA A 600 -32.07 -4.43 -18.81
C ALA A 600 -30.93 -3.43 -18.51
N LYS A 601 -31.28 -2.21 -18.09
CA LYS A 601 -30.29 -1.22 -17.58
C LYS A 601 -29.74 -1.62 -16.21
N GLY A 602 -30.56 -2.23 -15.37
CA GLY A 602 -30.21 -2.53 -13.99
C GLY A 602 -31.09 -3.59 -13.33
N LEU A 603 -30.56 -4.21 -12.27
CA LEU A 603 -31.26 -5.12 -11.36
C LEU A 603 -31.50 -4.43 -10.01
N ILE A 604 -32.68 -4.63 -9.44
CA ILE A 604 -33.03 -4.22 -8.07
C ILE A 604 -33.43 -5.48 -7.28
N VAL A 605 -32.83 -5.69 -6.10
CA VAL A 605 -33.02 -6.89 -5.27
C VAL A 605 -33.56 -6.51 -3.88
N PHE A 606 -34.64 -7.16 -3.46
CA PHE A 606 -35.19 -7.03 -2.11
C PHE A 606 -35.53 -8.43 -1.54
N ASN A 607 -35.62 -8.57 -0.22
CA ASN A 607 -35.82 -9.89 0.39
C ASN A 607 -37.25 -10.43 0.15
N GLY A 608 -38.25 -9.55 0.17
CA GLY A 608 -39.66 -9.91 0.17
C GLY A 608 -40.23 -10.11 1.58
N PRO A 609 -41.53 -9.85 1.81
CA PRO A 609 -42.13 -9.87 3.14
C PRO A 609 -42.24 -11.27 3.80
N ASN A 610 -42.14 -12.37 3.04
CA ASN A 610 -42.08 -13.74 3.61
C ASN A 610 -40.65 -14.17 4.04
N SER A 611 -39.60 -13.42 3.68
CA SER A 611 -38.22 -13.91 3.80
C SER A 611 -37.72 -14.02 5.25
N THR A 612 -36.86 -15.02 5.49
CA THR A 612 -36.34 -15.36 6.83
C THR A 612 -35.01 -14.67 7.19
N TYR A 613 -34.46 -13.83 6.30
CA TYR A 613 -33.24 -13.06 6.61
C TYR A 613 -33.46 -12.04 7.73
N ARG A 614 -32.55 -12.03 8.69
CA ARG A 614 -32.50 -11.03 9.78
C ARG A 614 -31.98 -9.65 9.33
N GLN A 615 -31.33 -9.58 8.16
CA GLN A 615 -30.80 -8.34 7.58
C GLN A 615 -31.83 -7.74 6.61
N LYS A 616 -32.05 -6.42 6.64
CA LYS A 616 -33.05 -5.75 5.77
C LYS A 616 -32.69 -5.67 4.28
N MET A 617 -31.41 -5.87 3.93
CA MET A 617 -30.85 -5.74 2.57
C MET A 617 -29.73 -6.76 2.37
N VAL A 618 -29.43 -7.12 1.12
CA VAL A 618 -28.25 -7.93 0.77
C VAL A 618 -26.99 -7.28 1.35
N ALA A 619 -26.11 -8.05 1.99
CA ALA A 619 -24.90 -7.55 2.63
C ALA A 619 -23.94 -6.85 1.63
N LEU A 620 -23.17 -5.87 2.12
CA LEU A 620 -21.92 -5.46 1.47
C LEU A 620 -20.78 -6.47 1.73
N GLU A 621 -20.98 -7.35 2.71
CA GLU A 621 -20.03 -8.39 3.10
C GLU A 621 -20.07 -9.59 2.12
N LYS A 622 -19.07 -10.46 2.26
CA LYS A 622 -18.66 -11.48 1.27
C LYS A 622 -19.55 -12.74 1.30
N GLU A 623 -20.87 -12.58 1.44
CA GLU A 623 -21.84 -13.69 1.46
C GLU A 623 -22.10 -14.30 0.08
N GLU A 624 -22.11 -13.52 -1.01
CA GLU A 624 -22.63 -13.97 -2.32
C GLU A 624 -21.70 -13.73 -3.54
N GLY A 625 -20.49 -14.26 -3.44
CA GLY A 625 -19.70 -14.70 -4.62
C GLY A 625 -18.75 -13.69 -5.26
N ARG A 626 -18.20 -14.10 -6.42
CA ARG A 626 -17.03 -13.50 -7.08
C ARG A 626 -17.06 -11.98 -7.12
N LEU A 627 -15.91 -11.36 -6.87
CA LEU A 627 -15.74 -9.90 -6.87
C LEU A 627 -15.42 -9.31 -8.26
N SER A 628 -15.39 -10.12 -9.32
CA SER A 628 -15.35 -9.60 -10.70
C SER A 628 -16.66 -8.87 -11.02
N GLY A 629 -16.56 -7.62 -11.48
CA GLY A 629 -17.73 -6.79 -11.76
C GLY A 629 -18.66 -7.39 -12.81
N THR A 630 -19.97 -7.31 -12.57
CA THR A 630 -20.96 -7.54 -13.62
C THR A 630 -21.05 -6.31 -14.52
N SER A 631 -21.42 -6.49 -15.79
CA SER A 631 -21.53 -5.40 -16.77
C SER A 631 -22.85 -4.60 -16.69
N ILE A 632 -23.64 -4.81 -15.63
CA ILE A 632 -24.95 -4.18 -15.36
C ILE A 632 -24.95 -3.47 -13.99
N ALA A 633 -25.81 -2.47 -13.81
CA ALA A 633 -26.09 -1.92 -12.49
C ALA A 633 -26.87 -2.93 -11.63
N ALA A 634 -26.53 -3.04 -10.34
CA ALA A 634 -27.21 -3.92 -9.40
C ALA A 634 -27.30 -3.24 -8.03
N ILE A 635 -28.52 -3.02 -7.55
CA ILE A 635 -28.79 -2.40 -6.24
C ILE A 635 -29.69 -3.31 -5.40
N THR A 636 -29.63 -3.16 -4.07
CA THR A 636 -30.59 -3.74 -3.14
C THR A 636 -31.34 -2.63 -2.42
N VAL A 637 -32.62 -2.88 -2.14
CA VAL A 637 -33.52 -1.98 -1.41
C VAL A 637 -34.22 -2.75 -0.29
N THR A 638 -34.68 -2.07 0.76
CA THR A 638 -35.48 -2.73 1.80
C THR A 638 -36.88 -3.09 1.30
N ASN A 639 -37.57 -3.96 2.04
CA ASN A 639 -38.97 -4.27 1.78
C ASN A 639 -39.87 -3.02 1.83
N GLU A 640 -39.59 -2.06 2.72
CA GLU A 640 -40.37 -0.82 2.83
C GLU A 640 -40.27 0.08 1.58
N VAL A 641 -39.12 0.09 0.89
CA VAL A 641 -38.94 0.77 -0.40
C VAL A 641 -39.75 0.06 -1.48
N ALA A 642 -39.62 -1.26 -1.57
CA ALA A 642 -40.36 -2.06 -2.55
C ALA A 642 -41.88 -1.93 -2.35
N GLU A 643 -42.37 -2.04 -1.11
CA GLU A 643 -43.77 -1.83 -0.77
C GLU A 643 -44.28 -0.44 -1.16
N GLU A 644 -43.47 0.61 -1.06
CA GLU A 644 -43.85 1.94 -1.51
C GLU A 644 -44.05 2.03 -3.02
N TRP A 645 -43.18 1.39 -3.81
CA TRP A 645 -43.35 1.29 -5.26
C TRP A 645 -44.52 0.38 -5.67
N PHE A 646 -44.79 -0.70 -4.91
CA PHE A 646 -45.93 -1.59 -5.14
C PHE A 646 -47.30 -0.96 -4.80
N ARG A 647 -47.36 0.21 -4.16
CA ARG A 647 -48.64 0.94 -3.92
C ARG A 647 -49.33 1.42 -5.20
N THR A 648 -48.69 1.32 -6.37
CA THR A 648 -49.32 1.59 -7.68
C THR A 648 -49.87 0.34 -8.37
N SER A 649 -49.70 -0.85 -7.77
CA SER A 649 -50.35 -2.10 -8.18
C SER A 649 -51.71 -2.28 -7.47
N GLU A 650 -52.61 -3.06 -8.09
CA GLU A 650 -53.86 -3.49 -7.45
C GLU A 650 -53.62 -4.61 -6.42
N ASP A 651 -52.61 -5.46 -6.67
CA ASP A 651 -52.25 -6.61 -5.83
C ASP A 651 -51.18 -6.29 -4.79
N LYS A 652 -51.30 -6.92 -3.61
CA LYS A 652 -50.35 -6.76 -2.51
C LYS A 652 -49.13 -7.66 -2.68
N LEU A 653 -47.95 -7.07 -2.48
CA LEU A 653 -46.65 -7.75 -2.53
C LEU A 653 -46.56 -9.01 -1.65
N ILE A 654 -47.20 -9.02 -0.47
CA ILE A 654 -47.28 -10.17 0.44
C ILE A 654 -48.11 -11.33 -0.12
N ASP A 655 -49.12 -11.04 -0.94
CA ASP A 655 -49.98 -12.07 -1.53
C ASP A 655 -49.35 -12.59 -2.82
N ILE A 656 -48.77 -11.70 -3.64
CA ILE A 656 -47.88 -12.03 -4.78
C ILE A 656 -46.77 -13.02 -4.38
N GLN A 657 -46.06 -12.78 -3.27
CA GLN A 657 -44.97 -13.67 -2.86
C GLN A 657 -45.48 -15.07 -2.51
N LYS A 658 -46.66 -15.21 -1.88
CA LYS A 658 -47.24 -16.52 -1.51
C LYS A 658 -47.61 -17.39 -2.71
N GLU A 659 -47.84 -16.80 -3.88
CA GLU A 659 -48.14 -17.56 -5.10
C GLU A 659 -46.85 -18.05 -5.74
N LEU A 660 -45.91 -17.13 -5.95
CA LEU A 660 -44.55 -17.44 -6.41
C LEU A 660 -43.83 -18.45 -5.48
N ASP A 661 -44.08 -18.42 -4.18
CA ASP A 661 -43.52 -19.36 -3.21
C ASP A 661 -43.94 -20.81 -3.45
N ARG A 662 -45.15 -21.06 -3.98
CA ARG A 662 -45.63 -22.41 -4.36
C ARG A 662 -44.99 -22.94 -5.65
N GLY A 663 -44.09 -22.16 -6.26
CA GLY A 663 -43.49 -22.45 -7.56
C GLY A 663 -44.44 -22.22 -8.74
N GLU A 664 -45.50 -21.42 -8.54
CA GLU A 664 -46.44 -21.05 -9.59
C GLU A 664 -45.85 -19.94 -10.48
N LEU A 665 -46.05 -20.05 -11.80
CA LEU A 665 -45.56 -19.06 -12.76
C LEU A 665 -46.50 -17.86 -12.82
N MET A 666 -46.17 -16.80 -12.08
CA MET A 666 -46.80 -15.49 -12.23
C MET A 666 -46.13 -14.69 -13.36
N MET A 667 -46.96 -14.02 -14.17
CA MET A 667 -46.48 -13.09 -15.21
C MET A 667 -45.84 -11.87 -14.57
N GLY A 668 -44.65 -11.47 -15.05
CA GLY A 668 -44.05 -10.19 -14.66
C GLY A 668 -44.81 -8.99 -15.21
N PHE A 669 -44.66 -7.81 -14.59
CA PHE A 669 -45.39 -6.60 -14.97
C PHE A 669 -44.63 -5.30 -14.66
N THR A 670 -44.94 -4.22 -15.38
CA THR A 670 -44.42 -2.87 -15.11
C THR A 670 -45.09 -2.27 -13.87
N LEU A 671 -44.34 -1.60 -13.00
CA LEU A 671 -44.89 -0.79 -11.90
C LEU A 671 -45.29 0.60 -12.43
N PRO A 672 -46.58 0.92 -12.60
CA PRO A 672 -46.99 2.14 -13.27
C PRO A 672 -46.64 3.38 -12.44
N ASN A 673 -46.21 4.44 -13.13
CA ASN A 673 -45.78 5.72 -12.55
C ASN A 673 -44.56 5.65 -11.60
N VAL A 674 -43.81 4.54 -11.58
CA VAL A 674 -42.56 4.42 -10.80
C VAL A 674 -41.36 4.47 -11.74
N GLN A 675 -40.50 5.48 -11.53
CA GLN A 675 -39.19 5.58 -12.16
C GLN A 675 -38.12 5.74 -11.09
N VAL A 676 -36.97 5.07 -11.30
CA VAL A 676 -35.78 5.14 -10.43
C VAL A 676 -34.59 5.68 -11.23
N SER A 677 -33.89 6.65 -10.65
CA SER A 677 -32.53 7.00 -11.03
C SER A 677 -31.55 6.60 -9.93
N ALA A 678 -30.33 6.22 -10.34
CA ALA A 678 -29.27 5.88 -9.40
C ALA A 678 -27.90 6.28 -9.96
N THR A 679 -27.13 7.03 -9.18
CA THR A 679 -25.67 7.12 -9.34
C THR A 679 -25.05 6.04 -8.46
N ILE A 680 -24.32 5.12 -9.07
CA ILE A 680 -23.63 4.01 -8.42
C ILE A 680 -22.12 4.25 -8.53
N GLY A 681 -21.49 4.52 -7.39
CA GLY A 681 -20.06 4.69 -7.27
C GLY A 681 -19.45 3.58 -6.43
N ILE A 682 -18.88 2.56 -7.07
CA ILE A 682 -18.17 1.47 -6.40
C ILE A 682 -16.67 1.55 -6.70
N GLN A 683 -15.85 1.41 -5.66
CA GLN A 683 -14.40 1.22 -5.77
C GLN A 683 -14.02 -0.17 -5.24
N GLN A 684 -13.31 -0.95 -6.07
CA GLN A 684 -12.77 -2.24 -5.66
C GLN A 684 -11.41 -2.06 -5.00
N ILE A 685 -11.29 -2.48 -3.74
CA ILE A 685 -10.05 -2.49 -2.97
C ILE A 685 -9.27 -3.74 -3.35
N LYS A 686 -8.06 -3.58 -3.89
CA LYS A 686 -7.23 -4.71 -4.36
C LYS A 686 -6.34 -5.25 -3.24
N GLY A 687 -6.55 -6.50 -2.88
CA GLY A 687 -5.60 -7.28 -2.10
C GLY A 687 -4.60 -8.00 -2.99
N THR A 688 -3.72 -8.77 -2.33
CA THR A 688 -2.67 -9.56 -3.00
C THR A 688 -2.71 -10.96 -2.43
N GLY A 689 -3.11 -11.92 -3.25
CA GLY A 689 -3.03 -13.34 -2.94
C GLY A 689 -1.69 -13.90 -3.41
N ARG A 690 -1.36 -15.11 -2.97
CA ARG A 690 -0.06 -15.73 -3.27
C ARG A 690 -0.19 -17.21 -3.54
N ASN A 691 0.21 -17.66 -4.73
CA ASN A 691 0.44 -19.08 -4.99
C ASN A 691 1.81 -19.48 -4.44
N ALA A 692 1.98 -20.74 -4.06
CA ALA A 692 3.30 -21.34 -3.83
C ALA A 692 3.64 -22.33 -4.96
N LEU A 693 4.71 -22.03 -5.70
CA LEU A 693 5.13 -22.72 -6.92
C LEU A 693 6.55 -23.28 -6.77
N GLY A 694 6.71 -24.59 -6.97
CA GLY A 694 8.02 -25.26 -6.98
C GLY A 694 8.12 -26.26 -8.12
N VAL A 695 9.26 -26.29 -8.83
CA VAL A 695 9.47 -27.15 -10.00
C VAL A 695 10.45 -28.28 -9.70
N LEU A 696 10.07 -29.52 -10.03
CA LEU A 696 10.96 -30.67 -10.08
C LEU A 696 11.45 -30.80 -11.53
N ARG A 697 12.71 -30.42 -11.77
CA ARG A 697 13.31 -30.44 -13.11
C ARG A 697 13.41 -31.85 -13.70
N ALA A 698 13.41 -31.94 -15.03
CA ALA A 698 13.90 -33.11 -15.74
C ALA A 698 15.42 -33.29 -15.57
N GLY A 699 16.20 -32.30 -16.04
CA GLY A 699 17.67 -32.27 -15.96
C GLY A 699 18.21 -30.90 -15.56
N ASP A 700 19.48 -30.62 -15.87
CA ASP A 700 20.18 -29.39 -15.44
C ASP A 700 19.75 -28.11 -16.19
N GLN A 701 18.79 -28.21 -17.11
CA GLN A 701 18.26 -27.11 -17.92
C GLN A 701 16.73 -27.22 -18.01
N PRO A 702 15.99 -26.08 -18.02
CA PRO A 702 14.53 -26.08 -18.16
C PRO A 702 14.05 -26.78 -19.44
N THR A 703 12.97 -27.57 -19.34
CA THR A 703 12.34 -28.19 -20.50
C THR A 703 11.47 -27.18 -21.27
N LYS A 704 11.20 -27.45 -22.56
CA LYS A 704 10.31 -26.61 -23.39
C LYS A 704 8.82 -26.89 -23.21
N SER A 705 8.49 -27.81 -22.30
CA SER A 705 7.13 -28.11 -21.88
C SER A 705 7.14 -28.74 -20.48
N LEU A 706 6.08 -28.53 -19.72
CA LEU A 706 5.93 -29.02 -18.35
C LEU A 706 4.56 -29.68 -18.08
N VAL A 707 4.50 -30.46 -17.00
CA VAL A 707 3.26 -30.96 -16.39
C VAL A 707 2.96 -30.14 -15.14
N ILE A 708 1.71 -29.77 -14.93
CA ILE A 708 1.25 -29.13 -13.68
C ILE A 708 0.58 -30.17 -12.78
N VAL A 709 0.91 -30.16 -11.50
CA VAL A 709 0.16 -30.86 -10.44
C VAL A 709 -0.19 -29.82 -9.37
N GLY A 710 -1.47 -29.54 -9.15
CA GLY A 710 -1.88 -28.46 -8.27
C GLY A 710 -3.11 -28.75 -7.43
N ALA A 711 -3.29 -27.94 -6.39
CA ALA A 711 -4.45 -27.90 -5.51
C ALA A 711 -4.60 -26.47 -4.97
N HIS A 712 -5.81 -26.02 -4.62
CA HIS A 712 -5.96 -24.76 -3.89
C HIS A 712 -5.52 -24.89 -2.43
N ILE A 713 -5.13 -23.77 -1.80
CA ILE A 713 -4.63 -23.70 -0.41
C ILE A 713 -5.44 -22.74 0.47
N ASP A 714 -6.19 -21.84 -0.15
CA ASP A 714 -7.04 -20.90 0.55
C ASP A 714 -8.35 -21.56 1.03
N HIS A 715 -9.01 -20.93 2.00
CA HIS A 715 -10.33 -21.36 2.46
C HIS A 715 -11.14 -20.17 3.00
N LEU A 716 -12.42 -20.38 3.35
CA LEU A 716 -13.35 -19.33 3.81
C LEU A 716 -12.90 -18.47 5.01
N GLY A 717 -11.89 -18.86 5.80
CA GLY A 717 -11.42 -18.12 6.97
C GLY A 717 -12.30 -18.28 8.22
N VAL A 718 -12.47 -17.20 9.00
CA VAL A 718 -13.34 -17.16 10.19
C VAL A 718 -14.69 -16.50 9.84
N GLY A 719 -15.78 -17.07 10.34
CA GLY A 719 -17.16 -16.61 10.14
C GLY A 719 -17.76 -17.13 8.83
N ALA A 720 -19.07 -17.41 8.88
CA ALA A 720 -19.85 -17.94 7.76
C ALA A 720 -19.83 -16.99 6.56
N LYS A 721 -19.40 -17.52 5.41
CA LYS A 721 -19.39 -16.86 4.10
C LYS A 721 -19.82 -17.87 3.04
N GLY A 722 -20.44 -17.42 1.97
CA GLY A 722 -20.80 -18.29 0.84
C GLY A 722 -21.70 -19.47 1.20
N SER A 723 -21.59 -20.53 0.40
CA SER A 723 -22.32 -21.80 0.51
C SER A 723 -21.85 -22.70 1.67
N SER A 724 -21.44 -22.10 2.79
CA SER A 724 -20.94 -22.82 3.97
C SER A 724 -22.00 -23.75 4.55
N LEU A 725 -21.69 -25.04 4.63
CA LEU A 725 -22.55 -26.09 5.22
C LEU A 725 -22.58 -26.04 6.77
N ALA A 726 -21.96 -25.02 7.39
CA ALA A 726 -21.92 -24.86 8.83
C ALA A 726 -23.32 -24.61 9.42
N ARG A 727 -23.60 -25.27 10.55
CA ARG A 727 -24.87 -25.16 11.26
C ARG A 727 -25.04 -23.75 11.85
N PRO A 728 -26.28 -23.31 12.18
CA PRO A 728 -26.53 -21.98 12.75
C PRO A 728 -25.63 -21.64 13.96
N GLU A 729 -25.34 -22.62 14.81
CA GLU A 729 -24.45 -22.54 15.97
C GLU A 729 -22.95 -22.50 15.63
N GLU A 730 -22.56 -22.96 14.44
CA GLU A 730 -21.16 -22.99 13.95
C GLU A 730 -20.80 -21.74 13.12
N ARG A 731 -21.77 -20.86 12.80
CA ARG A 731 -21.61 -19.72 11.88
C ARG A 731 -20.57 -18.67 12.28
N ASN A 732 -20.12 -18.66 13.53
CA ASN A 732 -19.05 -17.76 14.00
C ASN A 732 -17.69 -18.49 14.14
N GLY A 733 -17.60 -19.75 13.71
CA GLY A 733 -16.43 -20.60 13.82
C GLY A 733 -15.35 -20.31 12.77
N MET A 734 -14.26 -21.06 12.86
CA MET A 734 -13.18 -21.08 11.87
C MET A 734 -13.39 -22.23 10.89
N HIS A 735 -13.50 -21.91 9.61
CA HIS A 735 -13.51 -22.91 8.55
C HIS A 735 -12.07 -23.42 8.37
N ARG A 736 -11.84 -24.73 8.57
CA ARG A 736 -10.49 -25.32 8.57
C ARG A 736 -10.09 -25.96 7.23
N GLY A 737 -11.02 -26.22 6.32
CA GLY A 737 -10.75 -26.72 4.96
C GLY A 737 -10.01 -28.04 4.89
N ALA A 738 -10.28 -28.97 5.82
CA ALA A 738 -9.53 -30.22 5.97
C ALA A 738 -9.76 -31.21 4.80
N ASP A 739 -11.03 -31.42 4.46
CA ASP A 739 -11.52 -32.32 3.40
C ASP A 739 -11.51 -31.62 2.02
N ASP A 740 -11.76 -30.30 2.05
CA ASP A 740 -11.84 -29.36 0.93
C ASP A 740 -10.48 -29.19 0.21
N ASN A 741 -9.59 -28.34 0.73
CA ASN A 741 -8.32 -27.98 0.09
C ASN A 741 -7.07 -28.57 0.75
N ALA A 742 -7.04 -28.72 2.09
CA ALA A 742 -5.85 -29.19 2.79
C ALA A 742 -5.50 -30.65 2.45
N SER A 743 -6.52 -31.47 2.17
CA SER A 743 -6.38 -32.83 1.64
C SER A 743 -5.64 -32.85 0.28
N GLY A 744 -6.00 -31.93 -0.60
CA GLY A 744 -5.42 -31.75 -1.92
C GLY A 744 -3.96 -31.31 -1.89
N VAL A 745 -3.66 -30.28 -1.08
CA VAL A 745 -2.29 -29.81 -0.88
C VAL A 745 -1.42 -30.90 -0.23
N ALA A 746 -1.97 -31.65 0.71
CA ALA A 746 -1.27 -32.79 1.32
C ALA A 746 -0.92 -33.87 0.28
N ALA A 747 -1.87 -34.25 -0.58
CA ALA A 747 -1.62 -35.20 -1.67
C ALA A 747 -0.61 -34.66 -2.70
N MET A 748 -0.68 -33.37 -3.04
CA MET A 748 0.29 -32.73 -3.94
C MET A 748 1.72 -32.75 -3.37
N LEU A 749 1.89 -32.45 -2.07
CA LEU A 749 3.20 -32.47 -1.40
C LEU A 749 3.79 -33.88 -1.28
N GLU A 750 2.95 -34.87 -0.98
CA GLU A 750 3.31 -36.29 -0.94
C GLU A 750 3.81 -36.78 -2.31
N ILE A 751 3.10 -36.45 -3.40
CA ILE A 751 3.52 -36.77 -4.78
C ILE A 751 4.85 -36.08 -5.10
N ALA A 752 4.99 -34.78 -4.79
CA ALA A 752 6.21 -34.03 -5.03
C ALA A 752 7.42 -34.68 -4.33
N GLN A 753 7.25 -35.10 -3.08
CA GLN A 753 8.29 -35.76 -2.30
C GLN A 753 8.65 -37.14 -2.84
N SER A 754 7.67 -38.01 -3.09
CA SER A 754 7.94 -39.34 -3.63
C SER A 754 8.67 -39.25 -4.97
N MET A 755 8.25 -38.35 -5.87
CA MET A 755 8.95 -38.12 -7.15
C MET A 755 10.36 -37.55 -6.95
N ALA A 756 10.56 -36.58 -6.05
CA ALA A 756 11.89 -36.05 -5.73
C ALA A 756 12.82 -37.08 -5.06
N MET A 757 12.29 -38.00 -4.26
CA MET A 757 13.06 -39.10 -3.66
C MET A 757 13.38 -40.19 -4.68
N GLN A 758 12.41 -40.61 -5.50
CA GLN A 758 12.64 -41.58 -6.58
C GLN A 758 13.63 -41.04 -7.62
N LYS A 759 13.59 -39.74 -7.97
CA LYS A 759 14.60 -39.11 -8.85
C LYS A 759 15.98 -39.13 -8.21
N ARG A 760 16.12 -38.74 -6.93
CA ARG A 760 17.39 -38.78 -6.19
C ARG A 760 17.95 -40.21 -6.02
N GLN A 761 17.09 -41.22 -5.99
CA GLN A 761 17.47 -42.65 -5.97
C GLN A 761 17.76 -43.23 -7.38
N GLY A 762 17.64 -42.44 -8.45
CA GLY A 762 17.82 -42.91 -9.83
C GLY A 762 16.73 -43.87 -10.34
N LYS A 763 15.60 -43.97 -9.62
CA LYS A 763 14.45 -44.82 -9.96
C LYS A 763 13.49 -44.13 -10.95
N LEU A 764 13.43 -42.80 -10.93
CA LEU A 764 12.56 -41.99 -11.77
C LEU A 764 13.41 -41.10 -12.69
N GLN A 765 13.29 -41.32 -13.99
CA GLN A 765 13.75 -40.41 -15.03
C GLN A 765 12.56 -39.59 -15.53
N LEU A 766 12.78 -38.30 -15.79
CA LEU A 766 11.75 -37.35 -16.23
C LEU A 766 12.11 -36.81 -17.62
N GLU A 767 11.11 -36.70 -18.50
CA GLU A 767 11.24 -36.09 -19.83
C GLU A 767 10.79 -34.62 -19.85
N HIS A 768 9.98 -34.23 -18.86
CA HIS A 768 9.41 -32.89 -18.69
C HIS A 768 9.60 -32.41 -17.24
N ASP A 769 9.84 -31.12 -17.06
CA ASP A 769 9.74 -30.46 -15.75
C ASP A 769 8.32 -30.63 -15.19
N ILE A 770 8.19 -30.78 -13.87
CA ILE A 770 6.90 -30.89 -13.17
C ILE A 770 6.74 -29.71 -12.22
N LEU A 771 5.74 -28.86 -12.47
CA LEU A 771 5.38 -27.73 -11.63
C LEU A 771 4.35 -28.16 -10.59
N PHE A 772 4.74 -28.12 -9.32
CA PHE A 772 3.84 -28.30 -8.20
C PHE A 772 3.33 -26.94 -7.73
N ALA A 773 2.00 -26.77 -7.69
CA ALA A 773 1.36 -25.48 -7.54
C ALA A 773 0.23 -25.48 -6.49
N ALA A 774 0.49 -24.86 -5.34
CA ALA A 774 -0.56 -24.50 -4.39
C ALA A 774 -1.19 -23.16 -4.82
N TRP A 775 -2.40 -23.21 -5.38
CA TRP A 775 -3.17 -22.06 -5.84
C TRP A 775 -3.83 -21.33 -4.68
N SER A 776 -3.88 -20.00 -4.72
CA SER A 776 -4.71 -19.19 -3.82
C SER A 776 -5.78 -18.45 -4.64
N GLY A 777 -6.81 -17.92 -3.98
CA GLY A 777 -7.91 -17.20 -4.62
C GLY A 777 -8.93 -18.09 -5.33
N GLU A 778 -8.94 -19.40 -5.05
CA GLU A 778 -9.94 -20.32 -5.59
C GLU A 778 -11.33 -19.93 -5.09
N GLU A 779 -11.49 -19.82 -3.77
CA GLU A 779 -12.74 -19.55 -3.04
C GLU A 779 -13.39 -18.21 -3.43
N LEU A 780 -12.59 -17.31 -4.00
CA LEU A 780 -13.01 -15.98 -4.45
C LEU A 780 -13.32 -15.93 -5.95
N GLY A 781 -12.92 -16.95 -6.72
CA GLY A 781 -13.23 -17.10 -8.15
C GLY A 781 -12.12 -17.61 -9.06
N LEU A 782 -11.24 -18.51 -8.59
CA LEU A 782 -10.09 -19.07 -9.35
C LEU A 782 -8.91 -18.09 -9.62
N TYR A 783 -8.85 -16.95 -8.93
CA TYR A 783 -7.97 -15.82 -9.28
C TYR A 783 -6.49 -16.18 -9.43
N GLY A 784 -5.90 -16.96 -8.51
CA GLY A 784 -4.46 -17.27 -8.56
C GLY A 784 -4.07 -18.22 -9.69
N SER A 785 -4.97 -19.12 -10.09
CA SER A 785 -4.81 -19.99 -11.26
C SER A 785 -5.11 -19.29 -12.58
N GLU A 786 -6.12 -18.41 -12.61
CA GLU A 786 -6.48 -17.58 -13.77
C GLU A 786 -5.33 -16.62 -14.12
N TYR A 787 -4.87 -15.84 -13.14
CA TYR A 787 -3.75 -14.91 -13.31
C TYR A 787 -2.43 -15.62 -13.67
N PHE A 788 -2.21 -16.84 -13.16
CA PHE A 788 -1.05 -17.66 -13.57
C PHE A 788 -1.14 -18.07 -15.05
N ALA A 789 -2.31 -18.49 -15.53
CA ALA A 789 -2.50 -18.85 -16.94
C ALA A 789 -2.32 -17.64 -17.87
N GLU A 790 -2.88 -16.47 -17.51
CA GLU A 790 -2.72 -15.22 -18.26
C GLU A 790 -1.25 -14.79 -18.37
N ASN A 791 -0.45 -14.97 -17.31
CA ASN A 791 0.93 -14.48 -17.23
C ASN A 791 1.99 -15.56 -17.47
N PHE A 792 1.60 -16.80 -17.81
CA PHE A 792 2.49 -17.97 -17.91
C PHE A 792 3.74 -17.73 -18.78
N PHE A 793 3.58 -17.12 -19.96
CA PHE A 793 4.70 -16.87 -20.87
C PHE A 793 5.58 -15.68 -20.48
N ALA A 794 5.12 -14.79 -19.60
CA ALA A 794 5.95 -13.76 -18.97
C ALA A 794 6.77 -14.35 -17.80
N LEU A 795 6.20 -15.31 -17.07
CA LEU A 795 6.86 -16.04 -15.99
C LEU A 795 7.90 -17.05 -16.51
N TYR A 796 7.62 -17.71 -17.64
CA TYR A 796 8.49 -18.72 -18.24
C TYR A 796 8.85 -18.38 -19.71
N PRO A 797 9.68 -17.34 -19.97
CA PRO A 797 9.99 -16.86 -21.33
C PRO A 797 10.83 -17.82 -22.20
N HIS A 798 11.20 -18.99 -21.68
CA HIS A 798 11.83 -20.08 -22.43
C HIS A 798 10.81 -21.06 -23.05
N MET A 799 9.53 -20.94 -22.67
CA MET A 799 8.42 -21.75 -23.17
C MET A 799 7.93 -21.24 -24.54
N THR A 800 7.29 -22.11 -25.32
CA THR A 800 6.80 -21.77 -26.66
C THR A 800 5.37 -21.21 -26.57
N ASN A 801 5.21 -19.91 -26.75
CA ASN A 801 3.90 -19.25 -26.82
C ASN A 801 3.26 -19.49 -28.22
N PRO A 802 2.08 -20.14 -28.30
CA PRO A 802 1.38 -20.36 -29.58
C PRO A 802 0.70 -19.10 -30.13
N GLY A 803 0.46 -18.07 -29.32
CA GLY A 803 -0.20 -16.82 -29.71
C GLY A 803 -1.72 -16.88 -29.82
N ASP A 804 -2.35 -18.03 -29.57
CA ASP A 804 -3.81 -18.23 -29.62
C ASP A 804 -4.49 -18.19 -28.23
N GLY A 805 -3.74 -17.85 -27.18
CA GLY A 805 -4.19 -17.82 -25.79
C GLY A 805 -4.11 -19.17 -25.06
N LYS A 806 -3.67 -20.26 -25.71
CA LYS A 806 -3.51 -21.57 -25.07
C LYS A 806 -2.13 -21.71 -24.42
N LEU A 807 -2.06 -22.55 -23.39
CA LEU A 807 -0.79 -22.95 -22.76
C LEU A 807 -0.12 -24.13 -23.47
N TYR A 808 -0.89 -24.96 -24.17
CA TYR A 808 -0.37 -26.05 -25.01
C TYR A 808 0.38 -25.47 -26.23
N PRO A 809 1.58 -25.97 -26.61
CA PRO A 809 2.23 -27.21 -26.16
C PRO A 809 3.16 -27.07 -24.94
N SER A 810 3.28 -25.87 -24.35
CA SER A 810 4.18 -25.62 -23.22
C SER A 810 3.67 -26.16 -21.88
N VAL A 811 2.36 -26.27 -21.70
CA VAL A 811 1.74 -27.13 -20.68
C VAL A 811 1.07 -28.30 -21.40
N ILE A 812 1.56 -29.51 -21.16
CA ILE A 812 1.05 -30.74 -21.82
C ILE A 812 -0.05 -31.45 -21.02
N ALA A 813 -0.08 -31.25 -19.71
CA ALA A 813 -1.13 -31.76 -18.82
C ALA A 813 -1.20 -30.91 -17.55
N ALA A 814 -2.38 -30.80 -16.96
CA ALA A 814 -2.60 -30.21 -15.65
C ALA A 814 -3.51 -31.11 -14.82
N PHE A 815 -3.00 -31.60 -13.69
CA PHE A 815 -3.75 -32.39 -12.72
C PHE A 815 -4.19 -31.51 -11.56
N ASN A 816 -5.50 -31.40 -11.33
CA ASN A 816 -6.06 -30.72 -10.17
C ASN A 816 -6.44 -31.75 -9.10
N LEU A 817 -5.99 -31.51 -7.86
CA LEU A 817 -6.17 -32.40 -6.70
C LEU A 817 -7.09 -31.76 -5.66
N ASP A 818 -8.24 -31.25 -6.09
CA ASP A 818 -9.33 -30.77 -5.22
C ASP A 818 -10.04 -31.96 -4.52
N MET A 819 -10.42 -31.80 -3.24
CA MET A 819 -11.19 -32.74 -2.41
C MET A 819 -10.70 -34.20 -2.41
N VAL A 820 -9.45 -34.43 -2.02
CA VAL A 820 -8.85 -35.78 -1.96
C VAL A 820 -9.27 -36.55 -0.71
N GLY A 821 -9.64 -37.83 -0.85
CA GLY A 821 -9.83 -38.77 0.27
C GLY A 821 -11.27 -39.26 0.50
N ARG A 822 -12.27 -38.75 -0.22
CA ARG A 822 -13.68 -39.20 -0.13
C ARG A 822 -13.97 -40.58 -0.76
N LEU A 823 -12.95 -41.38 -1.06
CA LEU A 823 -13.06 -42.68 -1.72
C LEU A 823 -13.78 -43.69 -0.81
N ARG A 824 -14.91 -44.24 -1.29
CA ARG A 824 -15.66 -45.33 -0.62
C ARG A 824 -15.70 -46.59 -1.46
N GLU A 825 -16.31 -46.49 -2.64
CA GLU A 825 -16.51 -47.62 -3.57
C GLU A 825 -16.02 -47.31 -4.99
N ASN A 826 -16.11 -46.05 -5.43
CA ASN A 826 -15.80 -45.63 -6.79
C ASN A 826 -14.89 -44.40 -6.79
N LEU A 827 -13.94 -44.35 -7.73
CA LEU A 827 -13.15 -43.17 -8.05
C LEU A 827 -13.89 -42.32 -9.08
N ALA A 828 -14.11 -41.04 -8.79
CA ALA A 828 -14.58 -40.08 -9.77
C ALA A 828 -13.38 -39.41 -10.46
N LEU A 829 -13.36 -39.45 -11.80
CA LEU A 829 -12.40 -38.70 -12.61
C LEU A 829 -13.19 -37.78 -13.54
N GLN A 830 -12.83 -36.49 -13.54
CA GLN A 830 -13.34 -35.50 -14.48
C GLN A 830 -12.19 -34.97 -15.32
N GLY A 831 -12.44 -34.72 -16.60
CA GLY A 831 -11.45 -34.20 -17.53
C GLY A 831 -12.12 -33.29 -18.55
N VAL A 832 -11.54 -32.10 -18.74
CA VAL A 832 -11.99 -31.14 -19.74
C VAL A 832 -10.87 -31.01 -20.77
N GLY A 833 -11.14 -31.41 -22.01
CA GLY A 833 -10.16 -31.27 -23.09
C GLY A 833 -10.04 -29.82 -23.54
N SER A 834 -8.84 -29.25 -23.50
CA SER A 834 -8.56 -27.96 -24.14
C SER A 834 -8.51 -28.15 -25.66
N SER A 835 -9.60 -27.78 -26.33
CA SER A 835 -9.73 -27.75 -27.80
C SER A 835 -8.92 -26.62 -28.42
#